data_AF-A0A6L2K6V6-F1
#
_entry.id   AF-A0A6L2K6V6-F1
#
_cell.length_a   1.000
_cell.length_b   1.000
_cell.length_c   1.000
_cell.angle_alpha   90.00
_cell.angle_beta   90.00
_cell.angle_gamma   90.00
#
_symmetry.space_group_name_H-M   'P 1'
#
loop_
_entity.id
_entity.type
_entity.pdbx_description
1 polymer ?
#
loop_
_entity_poly.entity_id
_entity_poly.type
_entity_poly.pdbx_seq_one_letter_code
_entity_poly.pdbx_strand_id
1 'polypeptide(L)'
;MSITTTHSFISSFTPHHTFHNQRNHRNHHHKPPPKITSQLPKKPHTKTGAIIIGAGLSGLAAATHLHSNNIPFLLIDSSDAVGGRVRTDTLDGFLLDRGFQIFITGYPEARKLLNYNTLNLQKFYSGAKVYYSGQFYNVADPLRHFFDAIQSLANPIGTIFDKLLIALTRIRVLTQPDDQILSADEMSTIQLLKGIGFSDAMVDRFFRPFFGGIFFDNELQTTSRLFDFVFKCLALGDNTLPAKGIAAIPEQLAANLPTSSIVLNTRVVSIEKTESEVELYNVKLSNGEVLRAEYGVIVAVEEPEAVKLLAGKSFEFEFPDEIRQPVRSTVCLYFSADRSKVPVLDPVLFINGSGRGIVNNMFFATNVAPSYGPPGKVLVSVSLIGLYENESDEELRVRVVDELSNWFGKDVAGSWRYLRTYRVKFAQPNQCPPTDLRKDPRVEIGLYVCGDYRTSATFDGALVSGRKAAEALLKDRSVVQAAYLDIDDSDLHLTPVLRSSSSAHVEPSPYTQNPVTIIPGPAGVVQLSNSICVEPSSSTTNPVRIIPGPAGLVQRAKLLKENVFILDPDGALILTQEYMQKVVEDVGEDADFNSGLVAIVKSCSPNALGDLNVTLKDLSGTVLETIHYKVLDVGSYEKDITVEAVMILANVSVFTPKPSKHYLNINVVEVFRKDTVSLA
;
A
#
# COMPACT_ATOMS: atom_id res chain seq x y z
N MET A 1 -65.54 23.05 24.40
CA MET A 1 -65.94 23.85 23.22
C MET A 1 -65.44 23.06 22.01
N SER A 2 -66.28 22.43 21.17
CA SER A 2 -67.41 22.96 20.38
C SER A 2 -66.88 23.81 19.21
N ILE A 3 -67.12 23.55 17.92
CA ILE A 3 -68.14 22.75 17.18
C ILE A 3 -67.51 22.25 15.84
N THR A 4 -67.58 20.96 15.49
CA THR A 4 -68.46 20.33 14.45
C THR A 4 -68.33 20.92 13.03
N THR A 5 -68.13 20.12 11.96
CA THR A 5 -69.21 19.69 11.03
C THR A 5 -68.78 18.55 10.07
N THR A 6 -69.73 17.63 9.85
CA THR A 6 -69.85 16.44 8.95
C THR A 6 -69.36 16.58 7.49
N HIS A 7 -69.17 15.54 6.66
CA HIS A 7 -69.69 14.13 6.64
C HIS A 7 -68.68 13.15 5.94
N SER A 8 -68.91 11.95 5.37
CA SER A 8 -70.09 11.11 4.98
C SER A 8 -69.72 9.61 4.76
N PHE A 9 -70.72 8.79 4.36
CA PHE A 9 -70.77 7.35 3.98
C PHE A 9 -69.66 6.82 3.04
N ILE A 10 -69.14 5.58 3.11
CA ILE A 10 -69.66 4.21 3.44
C ILE A 10 -70.33 3.45 2.28
N SER A 11 -69.68 2.40 1.78
CA SER A 11 -70.27 1.05 1.67
C SER A 11 -69.19 -0.04 1.51
N SER A 12 -69.46 -1.24 2.01
CA SER A 12 -68.66 -2.47 1.85
C SER A 12 -69.59 -3.62 1.46
N PHE A 13 -69.07 -4.71 0.87
CA PHE A 13 -69.32 -6.12 1.24
C PHE A 13 -68.70 -7.12 0.24
N THR A 14 -68.66 -8.40 0.64
CA THR A 14 -68.06 -9.59 0.00
C THR A 14 -69.10 -10.75 0.01
N PRO A 15 -68.81 -12.05 -0.28
CA PRO A 15 -67.90 -12.73 -1.23
C PRO A 15 -68.63 -13.83 -2.10
N HIS A 16 -67.86 -14.69 -2.81
CA HIS A 16 -68.12 -16.10 -3.26
C HIS A 16 -69.57 -16.62 -3.48
N HIS A 17 -69.91 -17.30 -4.59
CA HIS A 17 -69.52 -18.72 -4.79
C HIS A 17 -69.67 -19.30 -6.23
N THR A 18 -69.16 -20.53 -6.36
CA THR A 18 -69.12 -21.47 -7.51
C THR A 18 -70.47 -21.89 -8.14
N PHE A 19 -70.43 -22.29 -9.42
CA PHE A 19 -71.28 -23.35 -9.96
C PHE A 19 -70.52 -24.30 -10.90
N HIS A 20 -71.02 -25.53 -11.04
CA HIS A 20 -70.35 -26.67 -11.68
C HIS A 20 -71.21 -27.18 -12.86
N ASN A 21 -70.60 -27.73 -13.92
CA ASN A 21 -71.30 -28.67 -14.82
C ASN A 21 -70.32 -29.60 -15.56
N GLN A 22 -70.82 -30.74 -16.05
CA GLN A 22 -70.01 -31.83 -16.64
C GLN A 22 -70.50 -32.29 -18.03
N ARG A 23 -69.68 -33.14 -18.67
CA ARG A 23 -69.91 -33.91 -19.92
C ARG A 23 -69.77 -33.08 -21.21
N ASN A 24 -69.32 -33.63 -22.35
CA ASN A 24 -69.22 -35.04 -22.77
C ASN A 24 -67.93 -35.36 -23.57
N HIS A 25 -67.59 -36.64 -23.74
CA HIS A 25 -66.44 -37.11 -24.54
C HIS A 25 -66.64 -36.99 -26.07
N ARG A 26 -65.55 -36.78 -26.81
CA ARG A 26 -65.17 -37.57 -28.01
C ARG A 26 -63.69 -37.40 -28.38
N ASN A 27 -63.05 -38.48 -28.85
CA ASN A 27 -61.66 -38.47 -29.29
C ASN A 27 -61.54 -38.12 -30.78
N HIS A 28 -60.52 -37.33 -31.16
CA HIS A 28 -59.89 -37.42 -32.47
C HIS A 28 -58.40 -37.06 -32.35
N HIS A 29 -57.51 -37.85 -32.98
CA HIS A 29 -56.11 -37.48 -33.15
C HIS A 29 -55.97 -36.39 -34.21
N HIS A 30 -55.29 -35.30 -33.87
CA HIS A 30 -54.64 -34.40 -34.83
C HIS A 30 -53.25 -34.03 -34.31
N LYS A 31 -52.26 -34.02 -35.21
CA LYS A 31 -50.89 -33.59 -34.86
C LYS A 31 -50.88 -32.06 -34.71
N PRO A 32 -50.28 -31.48 -33.65
CA PRO A 32 -49.97 -30.07 -33.64
C PRO A 32 -48.86 -29.76 -34.68
N PRO A 33 -48.88 -28.59 -35.33
CA PRO A 33 -47.78 -28.14 -36.19
C PRO A 33 -46.51 -27.85 -35.35
N PRO A 34 -45.31 -27.78 -35.97
CA PRO A 34 -44.09 -27.46 -35.26
C PRO A 34 -44.19 -26.09 -34.58
N LYS A 35 -43.90 -26.04 -33.27
CA LYS A 35 -43.75 -24.78 -32.55
C LYS A 35 -42.54 -24.05 -33.11
N ILE A 36 -42.76 -22.91 -33.75
CA ILE A 36 -41.70 -21.93 -34.02
C ILE A 36 -41.28 -21.37 -32.65
N THR A 37 -40.15 -21.83 -32.14
CA THR A 37 -39.56 -21.31 -30.91
C THR A 37 -39.04 -19.90 -31.20
N SER A 38 -39.87 -18.90 -30.89
CA SER A 38 -39.50 -17.49 -30.98
C SER A 38 -38.43 -17.16 -29.94
N GLN A 39 -37.17 -17.40 -30.29
CA GLN A 39 -36.04 -16.85 -29.55
C GLN A 39 -36.20 -15.33 -29.53
N LEU A 40 -36.34 -14.73 -28.34
CA LEU A 40 -36.17 -13.28 -28.22
C LEU A 40 -34.75 -12.94 -28.69
N PRO A 41 -34.55 -11.85 -29.43
CA PRO A 41 -33.23 -11.44 -29.84
C PRO A 41 -32.39 -11.17 -28.58
N LYS A 42 -31.35 -11.99 -28.37
CA LYS A 42 -30.32 -11.69 -27.37
C LYS A 42 -29.76 -10.30 -27.70
N LYS A 43 -29.91 -9.34 -26.80
CA LYS A 43 -29.24 -8.03 -26.94
C LYS A 43 -27.75 -8.30 -27.15
N PRO A 44 -27.06 -7.59 -28.07
CA PRO A 44 -25.62 -7.74 -28.21
C PRO A 44 -24.96 -7.38 -26.90
N HIS A 45 -24.24 -8.32 -26.28
CA HIS A 45 -23.46 -8.04 -25.09
C HIS A 45 -22.34 -7.07 -25.45
N THR A 46 -22.37 -5.89 -24.85
CA THR A 46 -21.29 -4.90 -24.94
C THR A 46 -20.01 -5.52 -24.40
N LYS A 47 -18.97 -5.54 -25.23
CA LYS A 47 -17.62 -6.02 -24.89
C LYS A 47 -16.92 -4.90 -24.10
N THR A 48 -16.44 -5.22 -22.90
CA THR A 48 -15.98 -4.20 -21.92
C THR A 48 -14.56 -4.43 -21.39
N GLY A 49 -13.88 -5.51 -21.80
CA GLY A 49 -12.58 -5.86 -21.25
C GLY A 49 -12.69 -6.46 -19.84
N ALA A 50 -11.96 -5.91 -18.87
CA ALA A 50 -12.17 -6.20 -17.44
C ALA A 50 -13.30 -5.33 -16.86
N ILE A 51 -14.06 -5.82 -15.87
CA ILE A 51 -15.05 -4.98 -15.16
C ILE A 51 -14.58 -4.77 -13.72
N ILE A 52 -14.52 -3.51 -13.27
CA ILE A 52 -14.12 -3.12 -11.91
C ILE A 52 -15.35 -2.54 -11.21
N ILE A 53 -15.64 -3.00 -9.99
CA ILE A 53 -16.88 -2.67 -9.28
C ILE A 53 -16.53 -1.87 -8.02
N GLY A 54 -16.76 -0.56 -8.04
CA GLY A 54 -16.43 0.39 -6.98
C GLY A 54 -15.25 1.30 -7.38
N ALA A 55 -15.48 2.61 -7.51
CA ALA A 55 -14.51 3.64 -7.85
C ALA A 55 -13.89 4.31 -6.60
N GLY A 56 -13.77 3.56 -5.50
CA GLY A 56 -12.89 3.91 -4.39
C GLY A 56 -11.41 3.76 -4.75
N LEU A 57 -10.50 4.08 -3.82
CA LEU A 57 -9.04 4.03 -4.06
C LEU A 57 -8.56 2.67 -4.63
N SER A 58 -9.09 1.54 -4.15
CA SER A 58 -8.71 0.22 -4.66
C SER A 58 -9.12 -0.01 -6.11
N GLY A 59 -10.34 0.40 -6.50
CA GLY A 59 -10.81 0.26 -7.88
C GLY A 59 -10.14 1.24 -8.84
N LEU A 60 -9.82 2.45 -8.37
CA LEU A 60 -9.02 3.41 -9.12
C LEU A 60 -7.57 2.92 -9.30
N ALA A 61 -6.93 2.36 -8.29
CA ALA A 61 -5.58 1.77 -8.43
C ALA A 61 -5.58 0.55 -9.36
N ALA A 62 -6.60 -0.31 -9.30
CA ALA A 62 -6.78 -1.40 -10.25
C ALA A 62 -6.96 -0.87 -11.69
N ALA A 63 -7.78 0.17 -11.88
CA ALA A 63 -7.99 0.82 -13.17
C ALA A 63 -6.70 1.46 -13.72
N THR A 64 -5.94 2.17 -12.88
CA THR A 64 -4.63 2.75 -13.25
C THR A 64 -3.63 1.67 -13.68
N HIS A 65 -3.58 0.54 -12.96
CA HIS A 65 -2.67 -0.56 -13.32
C HIS A 65 -3.11 -1.29 -14.60
N LEU A 66 -4.41 -1.47 -14.84
CA LEU A 66 -4.90 -2.01 -16.10
C LEU A 66 -4.65 -1.02 -17.26
N HIS A 67 -4.83 0.28 -17.03
CA HIS A 67 -4.56 1.32 -18.02
C HIS A 67 -3.08 1.38 -18.42
N SER A 68 -2.15 1.33 -17.45
CA SER A 68 -0.71 1.33 -17.73
C SER A 68 -0.23 0.10 -18.49
N ASN A 69 -0.97 -1.02 -18.42
CA ASN A 69 -0.72 -2.23 -19.19
C ASN A 69 -1.50 -2.27 -20.52
N ASN A 70 -2.15 -1.16 -20.93
CA ASN A 70 -3.00 -1.04 -22.13
C ASN A 70 -4.20 -2.02 -22.17
N ILE A 71 -4.70 -2.43 -21.00
CA ILE A 71 -5.78 -3.40 -20.86
C ILE A 71 -7.12 -2.65 -20.84
N PRO A 72 -8.09 -2.98 -21.72
CA PRO A 72 -9.41 -2.36 -21.68
C PRO A 72 -10.15 -2.76 -20.41
N PHE A 73 -10.82 -1.79 -19.79
CA PHE A 73 -11.65 -2.00 -18.62
C PHE A 73 -12.87 -1.08 -18.59
N LEU A 74 -13.82 -1.41 -17.72
CA LEU A 74 -14.95 -0.58 -17.33
C LEU A 74 -15.08 -0.52 -15.81
N LEU A 75 -14.85 0.65 -15.24
CA LEU A 75 -14.98 0.96 -13.81
C LEU A 75 -16.40 1.46 -13.52
N ILE A 76 -17.12 0.78 -12.64
CA ILE A 76 -18.55 1.03 -12.36
C ILE A 76 -18.74 1.35 -10.87
N ASP A 77 -19.37 2.47 -10.53
CA ASP A 77 -19.78 2.80 -9.16
C ASP A 77 -21.24 3.23 -9.07
N SER A 78 -21.91 2.86 -7.97
CA SER A 78 -23.28 3.28 -7.65
C SER A 78 -23.41 4.76 -7.24
N SER A 79 -22.30 5.42 -6.94
CA SER A 79 -22.21 6.78 -6.40
C SER A 79 -22.21 7.84 -7.50
N ASP A 80 -22.50 9.09 -7.12
CA ASP A 80 -22.46 10.28 -7.97
C ASP A 80 -21.04 10.73 -8.38
N ALA A 81 -20.02 10.30 -7.63
CA ALA A 81 -18.61 10.64 -7.83
C ALA A 81 -17.68 9.52 -7.33
N VAL A 82 -16.41 9.57 -7.77
CA VAL A 82 -15.34 8.64 -7.35
C VAL A 82 -14.92 8.84 -5.89
N GLY A 83 -14.06 7.96 -5.37
CA GLY A 83 -13.40 8.06 -4.06
C GLY A 83 -14.05 7.28 -2.92
N GLY A 84 -15.36 7.01 -3.00
CA GLY A 84 -16.09 6.25 -1.98
C GLY A 84 -16.04 6.92 -0.60
N ARG A 85 -15.29 6.34 0.35
CA ARG A 85 -15.00 6.93 1.67
C ARG A 85 -14.15 8.21 1.57
N VAL A 86 -13.29 8.32 0.56
CA VAL A 86 -12.36 9.44 0.37
C VAL A 86 -13.05 10.51 -0.47
N ARG A 87 -13.89 11.33 0.17
CA ARG A 87 -14.67 12.41 -0.47
C ARG A 87 -14.74 13.66 0.38
N THR A 88 -15.04 14.77 -0.28
CA THR A 88 -15.20 16.11 0.29
C THR A 88 -16.53 16.68 -0.23
N ASP A 89 -17.33 17.29 0.66
CA ASP A 89 -18.50 18.07 0.28
C ASP A 89 -18.22 19.57 0.47
N THR A 90 -18.81 20.42 -0.37
CA THR A 90 -18.79 21.88 -0.17
C THR A 90 -20.06 22.35 0.53
N LEU A 91 -19.94 23.19 1.56
CA LEU A 91 -21.06 23.79 2.29
C LEU A 91 -20.67 25.19 2.78
N ASP A 92 -21.46 26.23 2.49
CA ASP A 92 -21.20 27.64 2.88
C ASP A 92 -19.78 28.16 2.52
N GLY A 93 -19.15 27.60 1.47
CA GLY A 93 -17.77 27.91 1.10
C GLY A 93 -16.69 27.18 1.92
N PHE A 94 -17.07 26.27 2.81
CA PHE A 94 -16.18 25.34 3.50
C PHE A 94 -16.04 24.01 2.74
N LEU A 95 -14.87 23.39 2.84
CA LEU A 95 -14.60 22.04 2.36
C LEU A 95 -14.69 21.06 3.54
N LEU A 96 -15.63 20.13 3.48
CA LEU A 96 -15.94 19.19 4.55
C LEU A 96 -15.62 17.77 4.11
N ASP A 97 -14.48 17.23 4.54
CA ASP A 97 -14.11 15.85 4.25
C ASP A 97 -15.07 14.86 4.96
N ARG A 98 -15.41 13.75 4.29
CA ARG A 98 -16.36 12.76 4.84
C ARG A 98 -15.65 11.87 5.86
N GLY A 99 -15.87 12.18 7.13
CA GLY A 99 -15.13 11.59 8.25
C GLY A 99 -13.87 12.39 8.60
N PHE A 100 -13.09 11.92 9.55
CA PHE A 100 -11.85 12.58 9.96
C PHE A 100 -10.68 12.08 9.09
N GLN A 101 -10.25 12.90 8.13
CA GLN A 101 -9.31 12.51 7.07
C GLN A 101 -7.98 13.26 7.20
N ILE A 102 -6.86 12.52 7.17
CA ILE A 102 -5.48 13.04 7.12
C ILE A 102 -4.68 12.12 6.20
N PHE A 103 -3.92 12.69 5.25
CA PHE A 103 -3.06 11.94 4.34
C PHE A 103 -1.59 11.96 4.79
N ILE A 104 -0.90 10.81 4.74
CA ILE A 104 0.49 10.68 5.18
C ILE A 104 1.41 10.52 3.97
N THR A 105 2.33 11.46 3.71
CA THR A 105 3.18 11.42 2.50
C THR A 105 4.23 10.30 2.51
N GLY A 106 4.38 9.60 3.63
CA GLY A 106 5.22 8.42 3.81
C GLY A 106 4.66 7.15 3.18
N TYR A 107 3.37 7.13 2.79
CA TYR A 107 2.73 5.97 2.17
C TYR A 107 3.42 5.59 0.83
N PRO A 108 4.00 4.37 0.70
CA PRO A 108 4.92 4.03 -0.37
C PRO A 108 4.27 3.73 -1.73
N GLU A 109 3.05 3.18 -1.76
CA GLU A 109 2.29 2.98 -2.99
C GLU A 109 1.62 4.28 -3.43
N ALA A 110 1.10 5.05 -2.48
CA ALA A 110 0.54 6.38 -2.75
C ALA A 110 1.57 7.31 -3.43
N ARG A 111 2.85 7.23 -3.02
CA ARG A 111 3.96 7.98 -3.63
C ARG A 111 4.24 7.60 -5.10
N LYS A 112 3.91 6.38 -5.53
CA LYS A 112 4.09 5.93 -6.93
C LYS A 112 2.96 6.40 -7.84
N LEU A 113 1.75 6.51 -7.29
CA LEU A 113 0.51 6.74 -8.05
C LEU A 113 0.05 8.20 -8.05
N LEU A 114 0.50 9.02 -7.10
CA LEU A 114 0.00 10.38 -6.89
C LEU A 114 1.09 11.44 -7.11
N ASN A 115 0.72 12.51 -7.80
CA ASN A 115 1.54 13.72 -7.93
C ASN A 115 1.24 14.67 -6.76
N TYR A 116 2.06 14.60 -5.71
CA TYR A 116 1.91 15.42 -4.50
C TYR A 116 2.01 16.93 -4.76
N ASN A 117 2.74 17.36 -5.79
CA ASN A 117 2.88 18.78 -6.14
C ASN A 117 1.57 19.35 -6.66
N THR A 118 0.85 18.64 -7.54
CA THR A 118 -0.46 19.10 -8.06
C THR A 118 -1.62 18.88 -7.09
N LEU A 119 -1.48 17.99 -6.10
CA LEU A 119 -2.37 17.93 -4.93
C LEU A 119 -2.18 19.13 -3.97
N ASN A 120 -1.05 19.84 -4.07
CA ASN A 120 -0.66 20.95 -3.21
C ASN A 120 -0.87 20.62 -1.71
N LEU A 121 -0.17 19.58 -1.24
CA LEU A 121 -0.36 19.03 0.10
C LEU A 121 0.06 20.03 1.20
N GLN A 122 -0.92 20.51 1.96
CA GLN A 122 -0.73 21.42 3.09
C GLN A 122 -0.37 20.62 4.34
N LYS A 123 0.71 21.00 5.02
CA LYS A 123 1.29 20.22 6.12
C LYS A 123 0.69 20.59 7.49
N PHE A 124 0.44 19.57 8.31
CA PHE A 124 0.34 19.76 9.75
C PHE A 124 1.72 20.03 10.33
N TYR A 125 1.78 20.72 11.49
CA TYR A 125 2.97 20.72 12.34
C TYR A 125 3.36 19.28 12.72
N SER A 126 4.65 18.95 12.75
CA SER A 126 5.12 17.57 13.05
C SER A 126 5.07 17.29 14.55
N GLY A 127 3.85 17.16 15.07
CA GLY A 127 3.54 16.95 16.48
C GLY A 127 2.04 17.02 16.78
N ALA A 128 1.70 17.01 18.06
CA ALA A 128 0.33 17.15 18.55
C ALA A 128 0.28 18.03 19.82
N LYS A 129 -0.88 18.67 20.05
CA LYS A 129 -1.22 19.31 21.33
C LYS A 129 -2.09 18.38 22.16
N VAL A 130 -1.54 17.90 23.26
CA VAL A 130 -2.20 16.93 24.14
C VAL A 130 -2.94 17.67 25.24
N TYR A 131 -4.28 17.54 25.28
CA TYR A 131 -5.08 18.10 26.37
C TYR A 131 -4.98 17.19 27.61
N TYR A 132 -4.45 17.71 28.71
CA TYR A 132 -4.29 16.98 29.97
C TYR A 132 -4.34 17.95 31.17
N SER A 133 -4.97 17.52 32.27
CA SER A 133 -5.06 18.30 33.52
C SER A 133 -5.46 19.78 33.37
N GLY A 134 -6.35 20.10 32.41
CA GLY A 134 -6.89 21.45 32.21
C GLY A 134 -6.09 22.35 31.27
N GLN A 135 -5.03 21.85 30.62
CA GLN A 135 -4.24 22.63 29.65
C GLN A 135 -3.68 21.76 28.50
N PHE A 136 -3.13 22.42 27.48
CA PHE A 136 -2.46 21.74 26.36
C PHE A 136 -0.96 21.66 26.57
N TYR A 137 -0.38 20.50 26.27
CA TYR A 137 1.07 20.29 26.20
C TYR A 137 1.49 19.94 24.77
N ASN A 138 2.51 20.61 24.26
CA ASN A 138 3.08 20.29 22.96
C ASN A 138 3.90 18.99 23.03
N VAL A 139 3.71 18.10 22.07
CA VAL A 139 4.57 16.94 21.81
C VAL A 139 5.00 17.02 20.34
N ALA A 140 6.30 17.13 20.09
CA ALA A 140 6.87 17.35 18.76
C ALA A 140 7.84 16.23 18.37
N ASP A 141 8.01 15.98 17.07
CA ASP A 141 9.02 15.05 16.55
C ASP A 141 10.44 15.56 16.89
N PRO A 142 11.23 14.83 17.69
CA PRO A 142 12.57 15.28 18.10
C PRO A 142 13.57 15.49 16.97
N LEU A 143 13.34 14.90 15.79
CA LEU A 143 14.23 15.03 14.64
C LEU A 143 13.81 16.15 13.67
N ARG A 144 12.54 16.56 13.69
CA ARG A 144 12.02 17.68 12.86
C ARG A 144 11.95 19.00 13.63
N HIS A 145 11.73 18.94 14.94
CA HIS A 145 11.57 20.10 15.83
C HIS A 145 12.38 19.91 17.13
N PHE A 146 13.70 19.75 17.01
CA PHE A 146 14.62 19.42 18.10
C PHE A 146 14.49 20.35 19.33
N PHE A 147 14.38 21.67 19.12
CA PHE A 147 14.22 22.63 20.23
C PHE A 147 12.86 22.51 20.94
N ASP A 148 11.76 22.27 20.22
CA ASP A 148 10.43 22.05 20.81
C ASP A 148 10.35 20.71 21.56
N ALA A 149 11.06 19.70 21.04
CA ALA A 149 11.22 18.40 21.69
C ALA A 149 12.05 18.48 22.99
N ILE A 150 13.02 19.40 23.05
CA ILE A 150 13.75 19.75 24.28
C ILE A 150 12.85 20.52 25.25
N GLN A 151 12.10 21.55 24.81
CA GLN A 151 11.17 22.27 25.70
C GLN A 151 10.11 21.34 26.30
N SER A 152 9.61 20.38 25.52
CA SER A 152 8.69 19.35 25.99
C SER A 152 9.31 18.26 26.87
N LEU A 153 10.59 18.33 27.27
CA LEU A 153 11.20 17.35 28.21
C LEU A 153 10.56 17.38 29.60
N ALA A 154 9.97 18.51 30.00
CA ALA A 154 9.26 18.66 31.26
C ALA A 154 7.75 18.38 31.18
N ASN A 155 7.21 18.03 30.00
CA ASN A 155 5.77 17.87 29.81
C ASN A 155 5.28 16.53 30.41
N PRO A 156 4.20 16.52 31.23
CA PRO A 156 3.73 15.33 31.96
C PRO A 156 2.99 14.31 31.08
N ILE A 157 3.19 14.32 29.76
CA ILE A 157 2.57 13.38 28.83
C ILE A 157 3.31 12.04 28.85
N GLY A 158 4.64 12.05 28.97
CA GLY A 158 5.48 10.88 29.06
C GLY A 158 6.79 11.20 29.78
N THR A 159 7.58 10.17 30.10
CA THR A 159 8.88 10.31 30.76
C THR A 159 10.00 10.63 29.75
N ILE A 160 11.19 10.97 30.26
CA ILE A 160 12.40 11.10 29.43
C ILE A 160 12.77 9.76 28.78
N PHE A 161 12.53 8.63 29.48
CA PHE A 161 12.75 7.29 28.92
C PHE A 161 11.80 6.98 27.76
N ASP A 162 10.53 7.40 27.84
CA ASP A 162 9.57 7.25 26.74
C ASP A 162 10.05 7.95 25.45
N LYS A 163 10.77 9.08 25.55
CA LYS A 163 11.36 9.75 24.38
C LYS A 163 12.51 8.95 23.76
N LEU A 164 13.32 8.27 24.58
CA LEU A 164 14.33 7.34 24.09
C LEU A 164 13.68 6.13 23.41
N LEU A 165 12.60 5.59 23.98
CA LEU A 165 11.83 4.49 23.40
C LEU A 165 11.15 4.88 22.07
N ILE A 166 10.67 6.12 21.91
CA ILE A 166 10.23 6.68 20.61
C ILE A 166 11.38 6.61 19.59
N ALA A 167 12.57 7.10 19.95
CA ALA A 167 13.71 7.14 19.05
C ALA A 167 14.18 5.72 18.64
N LEU A 168 14.25 4.79 19.59
CA LEU A 168 14.61 3.38 19.34
C LEU A 168 13.54 2.67 18.49
N THR A 169 12.25 2.91 18.76
CA THR A 169 11.14 2.39 17.95
C THR A 169 11.21 2.91 16.51
N ARG A 170 11.50 4.22 16.35
CA ARG A 170 11.70 4.83 15.03
C ARG A 170 12.85 4.18 14.27
N ILE A 171 14.01 3.98 14.91
CA ILE A 171 15.16 3.31 14.27
C ILE A 171 14.75 1.89 13.84
N ARG A 172 14.13 1.10 14.72
CA ARG A 172 13.67 -0.27 14.43
C ARG A 172 12.82 -0.32 13.16
N VAL A 173 11.72 0.44 13.09
CA VAL A 173 10.80 0.35 11.93
C VAL A 173 11.38 0.99 10.67
N LEU A 174 12.25 1.99 10.77
CA LEU A 174 12.94 2.54 9.59
C LEU A 174 13.94 1.55 8.98
N THR A 175 14.58 0.70 9.79
CA THR A 175 15.52 -0.33 9.30
C THR A 175 14.87 -1.59 8.71
N GLN A 176 13.56 -1.77 8.87
CA GLN A 176 12.85 -2.98 8.40
C GLN A 176 12.10 -2.73 7.09
N PRO A 177 12.20 -3.60 6.07
CA PRO A 177 11.34 -3.58 4.88
C PRO A 177 9.84 -3.66 5.22
N ASP A 178 8.99 -3.02 4.40
CA ASP A 178 7.55 -2.94 4.65
C ASP A 178 6.87 -4.31 4.60
N ASP A 179 7.35 -5.19 3.73
CA ASP A 179 6.87 -6.55 3.58
C ASP A 179 7.24 -7.43 4.78
N GLN A 180 8.42 -7.24 5.37
CA GLN A 180 8.84 -7.86 6.63
C GLN A 180 7.96 -7.40 7.81
N ILE A 181 7.67 -6.10 7.91
CA ILE A 181 6.78 -5.56 8.96
C ILE A 181 5.37 -6.15 8.83
N LEU A 182 4.83 -6.19 7.61
CA LEU A 182 3.47 -6.69 7.34
C LEU A 182 3.34 -8.23 7.40
N SER A 183 4.43 -8.97 7.60
CA SER A 183 4.42 -10.43 7.81
C SER A 183 5.15 -10.89 9.09
N ALA A 184 5.48 -9.98 10.00
CA ALA A 184 6.11 -10.31 11.27
C ALA A 184 5.17 -11.11 12.21
N ASP A 185 5.71 -11.69 13.29
CA ASP A 185 4.88 -12.18 14.39
C ASP A 185 4.06 -11.03 15.00
N GLU A 186 2.81 -11.30 15.39
CA GLU A 186 1.88 -10.26 15.82
C GLU A 186 1.36 -10.40 17.25
N MET A 187 1.01 -9.25 17.81
CA MET A 187 0.33 -9.07 19.08
C MET A 187 -0.52 -7.79 18.99
N SER A 188 -1.34 -7.48 19.99
CA SER A 188 -2.05 -6.20 19.98
C SER A 188 -1.07 -5.03 20.16
N THR A 189 -1.42 -3.85 19.63
CA THR A 189 -0.62 -2.63 19.78
C THR A 189 -0.39 -2.29 21.27
N ILE A 190 -1.38 -2.52 22.15
CA ILE A 190 -1.23 -2.35 23.60
C ILE A 190 -0.20 -3.33 24.22
N GLN A 191 -0.13 -4.57 23.73
CA GLN A 191 0.90 -5.53 24.14
C GLN A 191 2.28 -5.11 23.64
N LEU A 192 2.41 -4.67 22.38
CA LEU A 192 3.67 -4.18 21.81
C LEU A 192 4.22 -2.98 22.61
N LEU A 193 3.39 -1.96 22.86
CA LEU A 193 3.82 -0.76 23.58
C LEU A 193 4.28 -1.09 25.01
N LYS A 194 3.59 -1.99 25.70
CA LYS A 194 4.00 -2.46 27.03
C LYS A 194 5.23 -3.36 27.00
N GLY A 195 5.41 -4.18 25.96
CA GLY A 195 6.60 -5.00 25.73
C GLY A 195 7.86 -4.19 25.40
N ILE A 196 7.71 -3.03 24.75
CA ILE A 196 8.79 -2.04 24.53
C ILE A 196 9.16 -1.31 25.84
N GLY A 197 8.25 -1.30 26.83
CA GLY A 197 8.46 -0.65 28.12
C GLY A 197 8.00 0.81 28.20
N PHE A 198 7.11 1.25 27.31
CA PHE A 198 6.48 2.58 27.43
C PHE A 198 5.67 2.70 28.72
N SER A 199 5.72 3.86 29.37
CA SER A 199 4.96 4.13 30.60
C SER A 199 3.46 4.20 30.32
N ASP A 200 2.62 3.76 31.27
CA ASP A 200 1.15 3.89 31.14
C ASP A 200 0.72 5.35 30.91
N ALA A 201 1.48 6.32 31.46
CA ALA A 201 1.29 7.74 31.17
C ALA A 201 1.43 8.06 29.67
N MET A 202 2.52 7.64 29.04
CA MET A 202 2.75 7.85 27.61
C MET A 202 1.75 7.07 26.74
N VAL A 203 1.41 5.84 27.16
CA VAL A 203 0.42 4.99 26.48
C VAL A 203 -0.95 5.66 26.48
N ASP A 204 -1.48 6.05 27.65
CA ASP A 204 -2.83 6.58 27.76
C ASP A 204 -2.97 8.05 27.34
N ARG A 205 -1.92 8.87 27.52
CA ARG A 205 -1.99 10.32 27.22
C ARG A 205 -1.61 10.65 25.77
N PHE A 206 -0.81 9.81 25.11
CA PHE A 206 -0.39 10.04 23.72
C PHE A 206 -0.78 8.90 22.78
N PHE A 207 -0.26 7.67 22.99
CA PHE A 207 -0.46 6.61 22.00
C PHE A 207 -1.92 6.23 21.82
N ARG A 208 -2.70 6.16 22.91
CA ARG A 208 -4.13 5.81 22.89
C ARG A 208 -4.97 6.80 22.08
N PRO A 209 -5.01 8.12 22.38
CA PRO A 209 -5.80 9.05 21.58
C PRO A 209 -5.22 9.31 20.17
N PHE A 210 -3.90 9.13 19.98
CA PHE A 210 -3.28 9.29 18.65
C PHE A 210 -3.54 8.08 17.73
N PHE A 211 -3.05 6.89 18.08
CA PHE A 211 -3.22 5.68 17.25
C PHE A 211 -4.64 5.11 17.33
N GLY A 212 -5.34 5.25 18.47
CA GLY A 212 -6.76 4.96 18.54
C GLY A 212 -7.57 5.88 17.61
N GLY A 213 -7.12 7.11 17.39
CA GLY A 213 -7.67 8.02 16.38
C GLY A 213 -7.36 7.66 14.93
N ILE A 214 -6.30 6.88 14.67
CA ILE A 214 -5.96 6.37 13.33
C ILE A 214 -6.67 5.05 13.03
N PHE A 215 -6.81 4.17 14.03
CA PHE A 215 -7.40 2.83 13.90
C PHE A 215 -8.87 2.74 14.33
N PHE A 216 -9.45 3.86 14.79
CA PHE A 216 -10.76 3.94 15.46
C PHE A 216 -10.89 2.87 16.57
N ASP A 217 -9.85 2.82 17.43
CA ASP A 217 -9.61 1.76 18.41
C ASP A 217 -9.04 2.28 19.74
N ASN A 218 -9.93 2.68 20.65
CA ASN A 218 -9.55 3.21 21.97
C ASN A 218 -8.78 2.21 22.85
N GLU A 219 -8.87 0.91 22.59
CA GLU A 219 -8.17 -0.11 23.39
C GLU A 219 -6.75 -0.40 22.90
N LEU A 220 -6.44 -0.07 21.63
CA LEU A 220 -5.22 -0.46 20.92
C LEU A 220 -5.06 -1.99 20.77
N GLN A 221 -6.17 -2.68 20.47
CA GLN A 221 -6.19 -4.11 20.14
C GLN A 221 -5.68 -4.42 18.72
N THR A 222 -5.76 -3.45 17.80
CA THR A 222 -5.24 -3.51 16.43
C THR A 222 -3.80 -4.05 16.36
N THR A 223 -3.50 -4.86 15.34
CA THR A 223 -2.24 -5.62 15.20
C THR A 223 -0.97 -4.76 15.19
N SER A 224 0.07 -5.24 15.88
CA SER A 224 1.41 -4.65 15.95
C SER A 224 2.02 -4.36 14.58
N ARG A 225 1.73 -5.21 13.58
CA ARG A 225 2.16 -5.04 12.18
C ARG A 225 1.70 -3.70 11.60
N LEU A 226 0.44 -3.32 11.89
CA LEU A 226 -0.16 -2.09 11.37
C LEU A 226 0.36 -0.86 12.13
N PHE A 227 0.54 -0.98 13.44
CA PHE A 227 1.21 0.06 14.24
C PHE A 227 2.61 0.37 13.68
N ASP A 228 3.46 -0.65 13.48
CA ASP A 228 4.83 -0.45 13.00
C ASP A 228 4.87 0.12 11.58
N PHE A 229 4.00 -0.34 10.68
CA PHE A 229 3.88 0.20 9.32
C PHE A 229 3.44 1.68 9.31
N VAL A 230 2.42 2.03 10.10
CA VAL A 230 1.94 3.42 10.18
C VAL A 230 2.95 4.31 10.91
N PHE A 231 3.61 3.83 11.97
CA PHE A 231 4.69 4.54 12.65
C PHE A 231 5.85 4.83 11.69
N LYS A 232 6.22 3.87 10.82
CA LYS A 232 7.21 4.06 9.77
C LYS A 232 6.77 5.12 8.74
N CYS A 233 5.52 5.08 8.28
CA CYS A 233 4.97 6.09 7.36
C CYS A 233 4.98 7.50 7.97
N LEU A 234 4.63 7.63 9.25
CA LEU A 234 4.71 8.89 10.01
C LEU A 234 6.16 9.38 10.18
N ALA A 235 7.11 8.47 10.39
CA ALA A 235 8.53 8.81 10.47
C ALA A 235 9.12 9.27 9.11
N LEU A 236 8.68 8.66 8.00
CA LEU A 236 9.15 8.92 6.63
C LEU A 236 8.47 10.10 5.92
N GLY A 237 7.31 10.56 6.39
CA GLY A 237 6.55 11.62 5.72
C GLY A 237 5.78 12.54 6.66
N ASP A 238 5.05 13.47 6.08
CA ASP A 238 4.26 14.48 6.79
C ASP A 238 2.77 14.08 6.83
N ASN A 239 2.10 14.47 7.90
CA ASN A 239 0.64 14.52 7.94
C ASN A 239 0.17 15.74 7.14
N THR A 240 -0.81 15.55 6.26
CA THR A 240 -1.21 16.58 5.28
C THR A 240 -2.71 16.56 4.95
N LEU A 241 -3.18 17.67 4.37
CA LEU A 241 -4.46 17.80 3.66
C LEU A 241 -4.18 18.28 2.23
N PRO A 242 -4.76 17.70 1.17
CA PRO A 242 -4.71 18.29 -0.17
C PRO A 242 -5.45 19.64 -0.18
N ALA A 243 -4.93 20.66 -0.87
CA ALA A 243 -5.49 22.02 -0.80
C ALA A 243 -6.94 22.15 -1.34
N LYS A 244 -7.50 21.12 -1.97
CA LYS A 244 -8.88 21.09 -2.49
C LYS A 244 -9.79 20.08 -1.76
N GLY A 245 -9.39 19.61 -0.59
CA GLY A 245 -10.09 18.52 0.11
C GLY A 245 -9.50 17.15 -0.21
N ILE A 246 -9.80 16.14 0.62
CA ILE A 246 -9.28 14.78 0.44
C ILE A 246 -9.73 14.14 -0.89
N ALA A 247 -10.86 14.57 -1.46
CA ALA A 247 -11.37 14.12 -2.76
C ALA A 247 -10.39 14.34 -3.92
N ALA A 248 -9.48 15.31 -3.80
CA ALA A 248 -8.46 15.58 -4.83
C ALA A 248 -7.57 14.36 -5.13
N ILE A 249 -7.41 13.42 -4.18
CA ILE A 249 -6.64 12.19 -4.35
C ILE A 249 -7.32 11.24 -5.36
N PRO A 250 -8.54 10.73 -5.13
CA PRO A 250 -9.24 9.90 -6.12
C PRO A 250 -9.62 10.66 -7.40
N GLU A 251 -9.85 11.97 -7.34
CA GLU A 251 -10.05 12.80 -8.54
C GLU A 251 -8.80 12.84 -9.43
N GLN A 252 -7.61 12.97 -8.85
CA GLN A 252 -6.34 12.91 -9.60
C GLN A 252 -6.14 11.55 -10.27
N LEU A 253 -6.45 10.44 -9.57
CA LEU A 253 -6.38 9.10 -10.16
C LEU A 253 -7.38 8.96 -11.32
N ALA A 254 -8.62 9.39 -11.14
CA ALA A 254 -9.66 9.31 -12.16
C ALA A 254 -9.39 10.20 -13.39
N ALA A 255 -8.76 11.36 -13.19
CA ALA A 255 -8.38 12.28 -14.28
C ALA A 255 -7.30 11.70 -15.21
N ASN A 256 -6.51 10.73 -14.73
CA ASN A 256 -5.50 10.01 -15.50
C ASN A 256 -6.06 8.77 -16.23
N LEU A 257 -7.38 8.56 -16.24
CA LEU A 257 -8.05 7.42 -16.88
C LEU A 257 -8.95 7.88 -18.04
N PRO A 258 -9.22 7.04 -19.06
CA PRO A 258 -10.15 7.36 -20.12
C PRO A 258 -11.55 7.62 -19.56
N THR A 259 -12.13 8.80 -19.76
CA THR A 259 -13.42 9.17 -19.14
C THR A 259 -14.57 8.25 -19.55
N SER A 260 -14.51 7.67 -20.75
CA SER A 260 -15.47 6.66 -21.25
C SER A 260 -15.36 5.29 -20.57
N SER A 261 -14.31 5.05 -19.78
CA SER A 261 -14.11 3.82 -18.99
C SER A 261 -14.65 3.92 -17.57
N ILE A 262 -15.20 5.06 -17.15
CA ILE A 262 -15.77 5.27 -15.80
C ILE A 262 -17.27 5.54 -15.90
N VAL A 263 -18.07 4.69 -15.24
CA VAL A 263 -19.54 4.77 -15.23
C VAL A 263 -20.03 4.92 -13.78
N LEU A 264 -20.59 6.09 -13.49
CA LEU A 264 -21.10 6.46 -12.17
C LEU A 264 -22.63 6.28 -12.08
N ASN A 265 -23.21 6.49 -10.90
CA ASN A 265 -24.63 6.34 -10.59
C ASN A 265 -25.24 4.95 -10.96
N THR A 266 -24.39 3.92 -11.08
CA THR A 266 -24.73 2.63 -11.68
C THR A 266 -24.41 1.50 -10.71
N ARG A 267 -25.44 0.91 -10.09
CA ARG A 267 -25.25 -0.15 -9.09
C ARG A 267 -25.18 -1.53 -9.74
N VAL A 268 -24.12 -2.28 -9.44
CA VAL A 268 -24.04 -3.73 -9.68
C VAL A 268 -24.87 -4.47 -8.63
N VAL A 269 -25.61 -5.51 -9.03
CA VAL A 269 -26.50 -6.29 -8.16
C VAL A 269 -26.21 -7.79 -8.11
N SER A 270 -25.51 -8.36 -9.11
CA SER A 270 -25.01 -9.74 -9.07
C SER A 270 -23.82 -9.94 -10.02
N ILE A 271 -23.00 -10.95 -9.71
CA ILE A 271 -21.84 -11.40 -10.52
C ILE A 271 -22.03 -12.89 -10.80
N GLU A 272 -22.40 -13.22 -12.04
CA GLU A 272 -22.87 -14.54 -12.45
C GLU A 272 -21.84 -15.18 -13.39
N LYS A 273 -21.38 -16.40 -13.08
CA LYS A 273 -20.42 -17.15 -13.91
C LYS A 273 -21.16 -17.77 -15.10
N THR A 274 -20.56 -17.76 -16.29
CA THR A 274 -21.27 -18.17 -17.51
C THR A 274 -21.06 -19.64 -17.85
N GLU A 275 -22.16 -20.36 -18.09
CA GLU A 275 -22.18 -21.74 -18.61
C GLU A 275 -21.65 -21.79 -20.05
N SER A 276 -20.33 -21.73 -20.22
CA SER A 276 -19.62 -21.82 -21.50
C SER A 276 -18.20 -22.38 -21.29
N GLU A 277 -17.64 -23.02 -22.33
CA GLU A 277 -16.29 -23.63 -22.33
C GLU A 277 -15.16 -22.67 -21.93
N VAL A 278 -15.37 -21.36 -22.11
CA VAL A 278 -14.57 -20.29 -21.50
C VAL A 278 -15.31 -19.77 -20.27
N GLU A 279 -14.72 -19.93 -19.09
CA GLU A 279 -15.26 -19.42 -17.82
C GLU A 279 -15.15 -17.88 -17.74
N LEU A 280 -16.20 -17.19 -18.18
CA LEU A 280 -16.32 -15.73 -18.07
C LEU A 280 -17.43 -15.33 -17.09
N TYR A 281 -17.51 -14.04 -16.79
CA TYR A 281 -18.46 -13.49 -15.82
C TYR A 281 -19.38 -12.45 -16.48
N ASN A 282 -20.66 -12.55 -16.15
CA ASN A 282 -21.66 -11.55 -16.40
C ASN A 282 -21.82 -10.68 -15.15
N VAL A 283 -21.81 -9.36 -15.32
CA VAL A 283 -22.07 -8.37 -14.26
C VAL A 283 -23.43 -7.73 -14.52
N LYS A 284 -24.35 -7.90 -13.57
CA LYS A 284 -25.73 -7.43 -13.69
C LYS A 284 -25.90 -6.09 -13.00
N LEU A 285 -26.56 -5.16 -13.67
CA LEU A 285 -26.79 -3.80 -13.21
C LEU A 285 -28.22 -3.63 -12.68
N SER A 286 -28.44 -2.63 -11.81
CA SER A 286 -29.74 -2.33 -11.20
C SER A 286 -30.80 -1.84 -12.20
N ASN A 287 -30.40 -1.42 -13.40
CA ASN A 287 -31.29 -1.11 -14.52
C ASN A 287 -31.75 -2.38 -15.29
N GLY A 288 -31.28 -3.57 -14.93
CA GLY A 288 -31.55 -4.84 -15.63
C GLY A 288 -30.62 -5.16 -16.80
N GLU A 289 -29.60 -4.34 -17.05
CA GLU A 289 -28.55 -4.60 -18.04
C GLU A 289 -27.55 -5.65 -17.55
N VAL A 290 -26.93 -6.39 -18.48
CA VAL A 290 -25.97 -7.46 -18.20
C VAL A 290 -24.75 -7.30 -19.10
N LEU A 291 -23.65 -6.85 -18.50
CA LEU A 291 -22.36 -6.65 -19.14
C LEU A 291 -21.53 -7.94 -19.05
N ARG A 292 -20.75 -8.28 -20.08
CA ARG A 292 -19.85 -9.45 -20.04
C ARG A 292 -18.41 -8.98 -19.87
N ALA A 293 -17.76 -9.46 -18.82
CA ALA A 293 -16.31 -9.32 -18.65
C ALA A 293 -15.60 -10.31 -19.59
N GLU A 294 -14.65 -9.82 -20.38
CA GLU A 294 -13.81 -10.62 -21.29
C GLU A 294 -12.44 -10.97 -20.71
N TYR A 295 -12.06 -10.30 -19.62
CA TYR A 295 -10.77 -10.51 -18.92
C TYR A 295 -10.97 -11.00 -17.49
N GLY A 296 -12.05 -10.57 -16.83
CA GLY A 296 -12.35 -10.88 -15.44
C GLY A 296 -13.05 -9.71 -14.73
N VAL A 297 -13.46 -9.95 -13.49
CA VAL A 297 -14.15 -8.97 -12.63
C VAL A 297 -13.30 -8.69 -11.39
N ILE A 298 -13.10 -7.41 -11.07
CA ILE A 298 -12.44 -6.95 -9.84
C ILE A 298 -13.48 -6.28 -8.94
N VAL A 299 -13.78 -6.90 -7.80
CA VAL A 299 -14.67 -6.36 -6.77
C VAL A 299 -13.87 -5.43 -5.86
N ALA A 300 -14.20 -4.13 -5.87
CA ALA A 300 -13.47 -3.05 -5.19
C ALA A 300 -14.38 -2.21 -4.26
N VAL A 301 -15.52 -2.76 -3.85
CA VAL A 301 -16.45 -2.18 -2.87
C VAL A 301 -16.01 -2.45 -1.43
N GLU A 302 -16.66 -1.80 -0.45
CA GLU A 302 -16.45 -2.07 0.97
C GLU A 302 -16.79 -3.52 1.36
N GLU A 303 -16.13 -4.03 2.42
CA GLU A 303 -16.26 -5.43 2.87
C GLU A 303 -17.72 -5.91 3.01
N PRO A 304 -18.64 -5.15 3.65
CA PRO A 304 -20.03 -5.60 3.83
C PRO A 304 -20.82 -5.70 2.52
N GLU A 305 -20.39 -5.03 1.45
CA GLU A 305 -21.02 -5.15 0.13
C GLU A 305 -20.34 -6.23 -0.72
N ALA A 306 -19.02 -6.42 -0.60
CA ALA A 306 -18.30 -7.53 -1.21
C ALA A 306 -18.83 -8.88 -0.69
N VAL A 307 -19.10 -8.99 0.61
CA VAL A 307 -19.81 -10.12 1.25
C VAL A 307 -21.09 -10.49 0.52
N LYS A 308 -21.92 -9.51 0.13
CA LYS A 308 -23.20 -9.73 -0.55
C LYS A 308 -23.03 -10.11 -2.02
N LEU A 309 -22.14 -9.42 -2.73
CA LEU A 309 -21.88 -9.67 -4.16
C LEU A 309 -21.16 -11.00 -4.43
N LEU A 310 -20.46 -11.55 -3.44
CA LEU A 310 -19.72 -12.81 -3.50
C LEU A 310 -20.39 -13.96 -2.74
N ALA A 311 -21.59 -13.74 -2.18
CA ALA A 311 -22.32 -14.76 -1.42
C ALA A 311 -22.56 -16.04 -2.23
N GLY A 312 -22.23 -17.20 -1.66
CA GLY A 312 -22.37 -18.51 -2.31
C GLY A 312 -21.24 -18.88 -3.29
N LYS A 313 -20.16 -18.10 -3.36
CA LYS A 313 -18.90 -18.45 -4.04
C LYS A 313 -17.86 -18.96 -3.04
N SER A 314 -16.70 -19.40 -3.54
CA SER A 314 -15.49 -19.76 -2.75
C SER A 314 -14.85 -18.60 -1.96
N PHE A 315 -15.60 -17.52 -1.71
CA PHE A 315 -15.25 -16.44 -0.81
C PHE A 315 -15.57 -16.87 0.64
N GLU A 316 -14.85 -17.88 1.11
CA GLU A 316 -14.96 -18.33 2.50
C GLU A 316 -14.48 -17.23 3.45
N PHE A 317 -15.20 -17.01 4.54
CA PHE A 317 -14.67 -16.23 5.65
C PHE A 317 -13.74 -17.12 6.47
N GLU A 318 -12.46 -16.75 6.49
CA GLU A 318 -11.38 -17.45 7.23
C GLU A 318 -11.66 -17.57 8.74
N PHE A 319 -12.66 -16.84 9.24
CA PHE A 319 -13.15 -16.87 10.61
C PHE A 319 -14.69 -16.99 10.60
N PRO A 320 -15.28 -17.89 11.41
CA PRO A 320 -16.72 -17.89 11.68
C PRO A 320 -17.20 -16.53 12.20
N ASP A 321 -18.46 -16.17 11.94
CA ASP A 321 -19.03 -14.89 12.39
C ASP A 321 -19.00 -14.75 13.93
N GLU A 322 -18.92 -15.86 14.67
CA GLU A 322 -18.75 -15.91 16.13
C GLU A 322 -17.38 -15.37 16.62
N ILE A 323 -16.36 -15.37 15.74
CA ILE A 323 -15.00 -14.84 16.01
C ILE A 323 -14.84 -13.42 15.40
N ARG A 324 -15.73 -13.03 14.49
CA ARG A 324 -15.61 -11.85 13.65
C ARG A 324 -15.88 -10.56 14.44
N GLN A 325 -14.80 -9.94 14.93
CA GLN A 325 -14.89 -8.69 15.68
C GLN A 325 -15.56 -7.56 14.86
N PRO A 326 -16.32 -6.65 15.52
CA PRO A 326 -17.08 -5.62 14.83
C PRO A 326 -16.18 -4.65 14.05
N VAL A 327 -16.67 -4.23 12.88
CA VAL A 327 -16.05 -3.23 12.02
C VAL A 327 -15.89 -1.90 12.76
N ARG A 328 -14.85 -1.13 12.41
CA ARG A 328 -14.55 0.12 13.11
C ARG A 328 -15.34 1.28 12.50
N SER A 329 -15.78 2.21 13.35
CA SER A 329 -16.69 3.31 13.01
C SER A 329 -16.25 4.63 13.65
N THR A 330 -16.69 5.75 13.09
CA THR A 330 -16.39 7.10 13.60
C THR A 330 -17.53 8.07 13.34
N VAL A 331 -17.62 9.10 14.18
CA VAL A 331 -18.43 10.29 13.93
C VAL A 331 -17.52 11.50 13.83
N CYS A 332 -17.60 12.24 12.72
CA CYS A 332 -16.89 13.51 12.53
C CYS A 332 -17.88 14.68 12.56
N LEU A 333 -17.61 15.70 13.39
CA LEU A 333 -18.44 16.90 13.52
C LEU A 333 -17.68 18.13 13.04
N TYR A 334 -18.32 18.92 12.18
CA TYR A 334 -17.79 20.16 11.64
C TYR A 334 -18.49 21.39 12.21
N PHE A 335 -17.70 22.40 12.57
CA PHE A 335 -18.17 23.69 13.06
C PHE A 335 -17.44 24.84 12.38
N SER A 336 -18.11 25.98 12.24
CA SER A 336 -17.55 27.24 11.76
C SER A 336 -17.42 28.25 12.91
N ALA A 337 -16.27 28.94 12.97
CA ALA A 337 -16.01 30.00 13.95
C ALA A 337 -15.50 31.28 13.26
N ASP A 338 -15.54 32.40 13.96
CA ASP A 338 -14.88 33.64 13.52
C ASP A 338 -13.39 33.59 13.86
N ARG A 339 -12.50 33.94 12.92
CA ARG A 339 -11.05 33.91 13.14
C ARG A 339 -10.61 34.78 14.33
N SER A 340 -11.31 35.88 14.59
CA SER A 340 -11.05 36.77 15.74
C SER A 340 -11.39 36.16 17.11
N LYS A 341 -12.12 35.03 17.17
CA LYS A 341 -12.49 34.34 18.41
C LYS A 341 -11.67 33.08 18.69
N VAL A 342 -10.92 32.56 17.71
CA VAL A 342 -10.12 31.34 17.87
C VAL A 342 -8.68 31.72 18.23
N PRO A 343 -8.21 31.50 19.47
CA PRO A 343 -6.91 31.98 19.93
C PRO A 343 -5.72 31.17 19.41
N VAL A 344 -5.93 30.16 18.57
CA VAL A 344 -4.87 29.27 18.05
C VAL A 344 -4.78 29.36 16.52
N LEU A 345 -3.59 29.72 16.04
CA LEU A 345 -3.24 29.77 14.62
C LEU A 345 -2.48 28.53 14.14
N ASP A 346 -1.99 27.69 15.06
CA ASP A 346 -1.13 26.55 14.76
C ASP A 346 -1.84 25.51 13.85
N PRO A 347 -1.16 24.97 12.82
CA PRO A 347 -1.66 23.90 11.95
C PRO A 347 -1.48 22.52 12.62
N VAL A 348 -1.97 22.35 13.84
CA VAL A 348 -1.63 21.20 14.70
C VAL A 348 -2.84 20.32 15.00
N LEU A 349 -2.59 19.01 15.17
CA LEU A 349 -3.55 18.06 15.69
C LEU A 349 -3.67 18.22 17.21
N PHE A 350 -4.89 18.31 17.74
CA PHE A 350 -5.16 18.30 19.18
C PHE A 350 -5.71 16.92 19.55
N ILE A 351 -5.18 16.30 20.62
CA ILE A 351 -5.57 14.95 21.05
C ILE A 351 -5.95 14.92 22.53
N ASN A 352 -6.92 14.09 22.89
CA ASN A 352 -7.45 14.00 24.24
C ASN A 352 -6.61 13.07 25.13
N GLY A 353 -5.54 13.62 25.72
CA GLY A 353 -4.72 12.92 26.71
C GLY A 353 -5.36 12.80 28.09
N SER A 354 -6.61 13.25 28.30
CA SER A 354 -7.25 13.24 29.61
C SER A 354 -7.91 11.90 29.98
N GLY A 355 -8.13 11.02 29.00
CA GLY A 355 -8.83 9.74 29.18
C GLY A 355 -10.31 9.88 29.57
N ARG A 356 -10.94 11.03 29.28
CA ARG A 356 -12.32 11.37 29.64
C ARG A 356 -12.99 12.14 28.51
N GLY A 357 -14.31 11.95 28.36
CA GLY A 357 -15.11 12.60 27.32
C GLY A 357 -15.42 11.66 26.15
N ILE A 358 -15.76 12.25 25.01
CA ILE A 358 -16.06 11.58 23.74
C ILE A 358 -15.19 12.10 22.58
N VAL A 359 -14.63 13.31 22.68
CA VAL A 359 -13.71 13.83 21.67
C VAL A 359 -12.40 13.07 21.78
N ASN A 360 -12.02 12.34 20.73
CA ASN A 360 -10.72 11.69 20.67
C ASN A 360 -9.63 12.68 20.22
N ASN A 361 -9.89 13.38 19.10
CA ASN A 361 -9.00 14.39 18.55
C ASN A 361 -9.77 15.42 17.73
N MET A 362 -9.12 16.56 17.44
CA MET A 362 -9.65 17.59 16.55
C MET A 362 -8.53 18.41 15.90
N PHE A 363 -8.85 19.17 14.85
CA PHE A 363 -7.98 20.24 14.35
C PHE A 363 -8.79 21.39 13.72
N PHE A 364 -8.14 22.54 13.59
CA PHE A 364 -8.67 23.67 12.83
C PHE A 364 -8.21 23.53 11.37
N ALA A 365 -9.07 23.01 10.48
CA ALA A 365 -8.70 22.65 9.11
C ALA A 365 -8.16 23.85 8.32
N THR A 366 -8.75 25.03 8.50
CA THR A 366 -8.29 26.31 7.93
C THR A 366 -7.00 26.87 8.55
N ASN A 367 -6.43 26.26 9.60
CA ASN A 367 -5.06 26.56 10.04
C ASN A 367 -4.06 25.76 9.20
N VAL A 368 -4.39 24.49 8.90
CA VAL A 368 -3.56 23.59 8.10
C VAL A 368 -3.62 23.98 6.62
N ALA A 369 -4.83 24.08 6.08
CA ALA A 369 -5.11 24.38 4.69
C ALA A 369 -6.10 25.55 4.60
N PRO A 370 -5.65 26.81 4.41
CA PRO A 370 -6.52 27.99 4.41
C PRO A 370 -7.69 27.95 3.43
N SER A 371 -7.58 27.16 2.35
CA SER A 371 -8.61 26.91 1.34
C SER A 371 -9.81 26.09 1.82
N TYR A 372 -9.76 25.48 3.01
CA TYR A 372 -10.89 24.72 3.59
C TYR A 372 -12.06 25.58 4.06
N GLY A 373 -11.98 26.91 3.97
CA GLY A 373 -13.07 27.81 4.36
C GLY A 373 -12.93 29.24 3.82
N PRO A 374 -14.00 30.04 3.90
CA PRO A 374 -13.97 31.42 3.40
C PRO A 374 -13.12 32.34 4.29
N PRO A 375 -12.59 33.45 3.74
CA PRO A 375 -11.75 34.39 4.47
C PRO A 375 -12.36 34.88 5.79
N GLY A 376 -11.53 34.98 6.83
CA GLY A 376 -11.96 35.44 8.17
C GLY A 376 -12.72 34.41 9.01
N LYS A 377 -12.99 33.20 8.48
CA LYS A 377 -13.58 32.09 9.23
C LYS A 377 -12.54 31.05 9.64
N VAL A 378 -12.95 30.15 10.52
CA VAL A 378 -12.22 28.95 10.92
C VAL A 378 -13.14 27.74 10.73
N LEU A 379 -12.63 26.67 10.13
CA LEU A 379 -13.28 25.36 10.13
C LEU A 379 -12.70 24.51 11.26
N VAL A 380 -13.55 24.00 12.15
CA VAL A 380 -13.20 23.02 13.18
C VAL A 380 -13.63 21.64 12.69
N SER A 381 -12.74 20.66 12.76
CA SER A 381 -12.99 19.24 12.48
C SER A 381 -12.75 18.43 13.76
N VAL A 382 -13.77 17.71 14.25
CA VAL A 382 -13.74 16.99 15.53
C VAL A 382 -14.07 15.51 15.30
N SER A 383 -13.27 14.59 15.84
CA SER A 383 -13.43 13.14 15.68
C SER A 383 -13.85 12.44 16.98
N LEU A 384 -14.86 11.58 16.88
CA LEU A 384 -15.29 10.63 17.90
C LEU A 384 -15.05 9.19 17.38
N ILE A 385 -14.71 8.28 18.28
CA ILE A 385 -14.49 6.85 17.96
C ILE A 385 -15.74 6.05 18.31
N GLY A 386 -16.21 5.20 17.40
CA GLY A 386 -17.51 4.56 17.47
C GLY A 386 -18.61 5.36 16.77
N LEU A 387 -19.83 4.83 16.79
CA LEU A 387 -20.95 5.33 15.98
C LEU A 387 -22.07 6.04 16.78
N TYR A 388 -22.07 5.87 18.11
CA TYR A 388 -23.03 6.48 19.05
C TYR A 388 -24.50 6.31 18.64
N GLU A 389 -24.91 5.11 18.23
CA GLU A 389 -26.20 4.86 17.58
C GLU A 389 -27.44 5.23 18.41
N ASN A 390 -27.31 5.28 19.74
CA ASN A 390 -28.39 5.61 20.68
C ASN A 390 -28.49 7.12 20.99
N GLU A 391 -27.63 7.96 20.43
CA GLU A 391 -27.59 9.41 20.63
C GLU A 391 -27.83 10.14 19.30
N SER A 392 -28.64 11.19 19.29
CA SER A 392 -28.85 12.04 18.10
C SER A 392 -27.64 12.93 17.80
N ASP A 393 -27.58 13.47 16.58
CA ASP A 393 -26.53 14.43 16.19
C ASP A 393 -26.56 15.70 17.05
N GLU A 394 -27.71 16.08 17.59
CA GLU A 394 -27.88 17.24 18.47
C GLU A 394 -27.34 16.98 19.88
N GLU A 395 -27.59 15.78 20.43
CA GLU A 395 -27.03 15.37 21.73
C GLU A 395 -25.51 15.26 21.65
N LEU A 396 -24.97 14.65 20.59
CA LEU A 396 -23.53 14.65 20.32
C LEU A 396 -22.97 16.06 20.16
N ARG A 397 -23.65 16.94 19.41
CA ARG A 397 -23.24 18.36 19.24
C ARG A 397 -23.14 19.08 20.58
N VAL A 398 -24.11 18.91 21.47
CA VAL A 398 -24.11 19.51 22.82
C VAL A 398 -22.95 18.95 23.66
N ARG A 399 -22.76 17.63 23.70
CA ARG A 399 -21.66 16.99 24.46
C ARG A 399 -20.29 17.42 23.97
N VAL A 400 -20.08 17.48 22.65
CA VAL A 400 -18.83 17.93 22.03
C VAL A 400 -18.53 19.40 22.35
N VAL A 401 -19.54 20.28 22.30
CA VAL A 401 -19.36 21.70 22.62
C VAL A 401 -19.09 21.92 24.12
N ASP A 402 -19.71 21.16 25.02
CA ASP A 402 -19.39 21.23 26.46
C ASP A 402 -17.97 20.71 26.73
N GLU A 403 -17.57 19.57 26.15
CA GLU A 403 -16.22 19.04 26.30
C GLU A 403 -15.16 20.03 25.80
N LEU A 404 -15.32 20.56 24.58
CA LEU A 404 -14.40 21.52 23.99
C LEU A 404 -14.47 22.92 24.65
N SER A 405 -15.54 23.23 25.39
CA SER A 405 -15.58 24.40 26.27
C SER A 405 -14.62 24.29 27.45
N ASN A 406 -14.22 23.09 27.86
CA ASN A 406 -13.14 22.90 28.83
C ASN A 406 -11.76 23.07 28.17
N TRP A 407 -11.63 22.76 26.88
CA TRP A 407 -10.37 22.84 26.13
C TRP A 407 -10.01 24.28 25.73
N PHE A 408 -11.00 25.08 25.29
CA PHE A 408 -10.79 26.42 24.73
C PHE A 408 -11.53 27.55 25.46
N GLY A 409 -12.32 27.22 26.49
CA GLY A 409 -13.19 28.16 27.20
C GLY A 409 -14.60 28.23 26.59
N LYS A 410 -15.61 28.44 27.45
CA LYS A 410 -17.04 28.46 27.10
C LYS A 410 -17.38 29.51 26.03
N ASP A 411 -16.81 30.70 26.13
CA ASP A 411 -17.06 31.80 25.18
C ASP A 411 -16.50 31.51 23.78
N VAL A 412 -15.42 30.72 23.69
CA VAL A 412 -14.84 30.31 22.42
C VAL A 412 -15.68 29.20 21.81
N ALA A 413 -15.77 28.03 22.46
CA ALA A 413 -16.44 26.85 21.90
C ALA A 413 -17.96 27.04 21.75
N GLY A 414 -18.61 27.74 22.69
CA GLY A 414 -20.03 28.09 22.62
C GLY A 414 -20.37 29.09 21.51
N SER A 415 -19.37 29.77 20.92
CA SER A 415 -19.59 30.68 19.78
C SER A 415 -19.56 29.98 18.41
N TRP A 416 -19.26 28.67 18.36
CA TRP A 416 -19.08 27.94 17.11
C TRP A 416 -20.43 27.53 16.48
N ARG A 417 -20.66 27.96 15.23
CA ARG A 417 -21.83 27.56 14.43
C ARG A 417 -21.58 26.19 13.81
N TYR A 418 -22.26 25.17 14.30
CA TYR A 418 -22.32 23.83 13.69
C TYR A 418 -22.65 23.87 12.19
N LEU A 419 -22.00 22.99 11.43
CA LEU A 419 -22.17 22.83 9.98
C LEU A 419 -22.81 21.50 9.62
N ARG A 420 -22.20 20.39 10.06
CA ARG A 420 -22.58 19.03 9.65
C ARG A 420 -21.93 17.97 10.54
N THR A 421 -22.62 16.85 10.72
CA THR A 421 -22.10 15.59 11.27
C THR A 421 -22.01 14.55 10.15
N TYR A 422 -20.93 13.76 10.13
CA TYR A 422 -20.80 12.56 9.30
C TYR A 422 -20.64 11.33 10.20
N ARG A 423 -21.56 10.38 10.09
CA ARG A 423 -21.48 9.08 10.77
C ARG A 423 -21.00 8.01 9.79
N VAL A 424 -19.75 7.59 9.93
CA VAL A 424 -19.12 6.60 9.05
C VAL A 424 -19.24 5.22 9.70
N LYS A 425 -20.27 4.45 9.27
CA LYS A 425 -20.60 3.14 9.84
C LYS A 425 -19.51 2.09 9.62
N PHE A 426 -19.00 1.99 8.39
CA PHE A 426 -17.82 1.20 8.04
C PHE A 426 -16.69 2.20 7.75
N ALA A 427 -15.93 2.57 8.78
CA ALA A 427 -14.79 3.47 8.64
C ALA A 427 -13.54 2.71 8.22
N GLN A 428 -13.27 1.59 8.90
CA GLN A 428 -12.19 0.64 8.62
C GLN A 428 -12.66 -0.80 8.95
N PRO A 429 -12.10 -1.82 8.28
CA PRO A 429 -12.22 -3.21 8.72
C PRO A 429 -11.59 -3.39 10.11
N ASN A 430 -11.99 -4.44 10.83
CA ASN A 430 -11.31 -4.79 12.07
C ASN A 430 -9.98 -5.51 11.78
N GLN A 431 -8.88 -5.06 12.38
CA GLN A 431 -7.54 -5.63 12.22
C GLN A 431 -6.88 -5.97 13.58
N CYS A 432 -7.68 -6.44 14.55
CA CYS A 432 -7.17 -7.14 15.72
C CYS A 432 -6.52 -8.49 15.32
N PRO A 433 -5.45 -8.95 15.99
CA PRO A 433 -4.88 -10.28 15.78
C PRO A 433 -5.87 -11.43 16.04
N PRO A 434 -5.74 -12.57 15.33
CA PRO A 434 -4.81 -12.82 14.22
C PRO A 434 -5.26 -12.14 12.92
N THR A 435 -4.30 -11.65 12.13
CA THR A 435 -4.52 -10.99 10.84
C THR A 435 -3.81 -11.71 9.71
N ASP A 436 -4.37 -11.62 8.50
CA ASP A 436 -3.57 -11.64 7.27
C ASP A 436 -3.75 -10.28 6.56
N LEU A 437 -2.64 -9.58 6.35
CA LEU A 437 -2.56 -8.29 5.67
C LEU A 437 -2.04 -8.43 4.22
N ARG A 438 -1.97 -9.67 3.71
CA ARG A 438 -1.44 -10.03 2.39
C ARG A 438 -2.40 -10.87 1.54
N LYS A 439 -3.63 -11.12 2.02
CA LYS A 439 -4.69 -11.98 1.45
C LYS A 439 -4.71 -11.99 -0.08
N ASP A 440 -4.56 -13.18 -0.64
CA ASP A 440 -4.52 -13.43 -2.08
C ASP A 440 -5.78 -12.89 -2.77
N PRO A 441 -5.71 -11.93 -3.71
CA PRO A 441 -6.90 -11.26 -4.25
C PRO A 441 -7.77 -12.16 -5.14
N ARG A 442 -7.33 -13.37 -5.50
CA ARG A 442 -8.16 -14.36 -6.22
C ARG A 442 -9.29 -14.90 -5.33
N VAL A 443 -10.52 -14.90 -5.86
CA VAL A 443 -11.67 -15.64 -5.30
C VAL A 443 -11.88 -16.94 -6.07
N GLU A 444 -11.86 -16.83 -7.40
CA GLU A 444 -11.78 -17.92 -8.38
C GLU A 444 -11.13 -17.33 -9.65
N ILE A 445 -10.71 -18.16 -10.61
CA ILE A 445 -10.06 -17.64 -11.83
C ILE A 445 -11.03 -16.70 -12.56
N GLY A 446 -10.54 -15.51 -12.91
CA GLY A 446 -11.34 -14.45 -13.52
C GLY A 446 -12.21 -13.63 -12.55
N LEU A 447 -12.20 -13.90 -11.24
CA LEU A 447 -12.91 -13.12 -10.23
C LEU A 447 -11.99 -12.77 -9.04
N TYR A 448 -11.74 -11.48 -8.87
CA TYR A 448 -10.79 -10.94 -7.92
C TYR A 448 -11.47 -9.95 -6.97
N VAL A 449 -10.86 -9.72 -5.81
CA VAL A 449 -11.39 -8.85 -4.77
C VAL A 449 -10.27 -7.99 -4.15
N CYS A 450 -10.53 -6.70 -4.01
CA CYS A 450 -9.62 -5.72 -3.43
C CYS A 450 -10.35 -4.75 -2.48
N GLY A 451 -9.56 -4.05 -1.67
CA GLY A 451 -10.02 -3.29 -0.52
C GLY A 451 -8.95 -3.23 0.56
N ASP A 452 -9.06 -2.25 1.45
CA ASP A 452 -8.26 -2.16 2.67
C ASP A 452 -8.42 -3.40 3.57
N TYR A 453 -9.62 -4.01 3.59
CA TYR A 453 -9.90 -5.30 4.24
C TYR A 453 -9.18 -6.53 3.62
N ARG A 454 -8.48 -6.36 2.50
CA ARG A 454 -7.58 -7.38 1.91
C ARG A 454 -6.11 -7.15 2.24
N THR A 455 -5.76 -5.99 2.82
CA THR A 455 -4.37 -5.64 3.19
C THR A 455 -4.33 -4.86 4.51
N SER A 456 -3.83 -3.62 4.53
CA SER A 456 -3.85 -2.74 5.69
C SER A 456 -5.04 -1.76 5.62
N ALA A 457 -5.59 -1.40 6.78
CA ALA A 457 -6.69 -0.43 6.95
C ALA A 457 -6.26 1.03 6.68
N THR A 458 -5.60 1.29 5.55
CA THR A 458 -4.95 2.57 5.21
C THR A 458 -5.22 2.99 3.76
N PHE A 459 -4.93 4.26 3.44
CA PHE A 459 -4.91 4.75 2.05
C PHE A 459 -3.99 3.90 1.17
N ASP A 460 -2.81 3.54 1.69
CA ASP A 460 -1.81 2.77 0.95
C ASP A 460 -2.28 1.33 0.71
N GLY A 461 -2.81 0.67 1.74
CA GLY A 461 -3.40 -0.67 1.63
C GLY A 461 -4.53 -0.74 0.60
N ALA A 462 -5.41 0.26 0.58
CA ALA A 462 -6.44 0.36 -0.46
C ALA A 462 -5.80 0.37 -1.88
N LEU A 463 -4.80 1.22 -2.12
CA LEU A 463 -4.09 1.29 -3.41
C LEU A 463 -3.35 -0.02 -3.75
N VAL A 464 -2.58 -0.58 -2.80
CA VAL A 464 -1.83 -1.84 -2.94
C VAL A 464 -2.76 -3.00 -3.27
N SER A 465 -3.92 -3.10 -2.61
CA SER A 465 -4.91 -4.14 -2.88
C SER A 465 -5.46 -4.05 -4.31
N GLY A 466 -5.67 -2.83 -4.82
CA GLY A 466 -6.11 -2.56 -6.19
C GLY A 466 -5.11 -3.04 -7.23
N ARG A 467 -3.84 -2.63 -7.08
CA ARG A 467 -2.75 -3.12 -7.94
C ARG A 467 -2.64 -4.65 -7.89
N LYS A 468 -2.60 -5.26 -6.70
CA LYS A 468 -2.49 -6.73 -6.55
C LYS A 468 -3.61 -7.49 -7.27
N ALA A 469 -4.84 -6.99 -7.24
CA ALA A 469 -5.95 -7.64 -7.95
C ALA A 469 -5.83 -7.52 -9.47
N ALA A 470 -5.34 -6.39 -9.99
CA ALA A 470 -5.02 -6.25 -11.41
C ALA A 470 -3.84 -7.15 -11.83
N GLU A 471 -2.75 -7.19 -11.04
CA GLU A 471 -1.60 -8.08 -11.26
C GLU A 471 -2.01 -9.56 -11.30
N ALA A 472 -2.88 -9.99 -10.38
CA ALA A 472 -3.41 -11.36 -10.36
C ALA A 472 -4.27 -11.66 -11.61
N LEU A 473 -5.15 -10.74 -12.02
CA LEU A 473 -5.96 -10.88 -13.23
C LEU A 473 -5.10 -11.03 -14.50
N LEU A 474 -4.03 -10.25 -14.62
CA LEU A 474 -3.14 -10.33 -15.78
C LEU A 474 -2.28 -11.60 -15.76
N LYS A 475 -1.84 -12.05 -14.57
CA LYS A 475 -1.09 -13.31 -14.42
C LYS A 475 -1.93 -14.54 -14.75
N ASP A 476 -3.14 -14.65 -14.22
CA ASP A 476 -4.03 -15.78 -14.52
C ASP A 476 -4.35 -15.83 -16.01
N ARG A 477 -4.60 -14.67 -16.63
CA ARG A 477 -4.91 -14.58 -18.06
C ARG A 477 -3.74 -14.99 -18.95
N SER A 478 -2.49 -14.70 -18.57
CA SER A 478 -1.33 -15.16 -19.35
C SER A 478 -1.11 -16.67 -19.23
N VAL A 479 -1.36 -17.26 -18.06
CA VAL A 479 -1.36 -18.72 -17.88
C VAL A 479 -2.46 -19.39 -18.70
N VAL A 480 -3.70 -18.86 -18.66
CA VAL A 480 -4.82 -19.37 -19.47
C VAL A 480 -4.55 -19.24 -20.97
N GLN A 481 -3.98 -18.11 -21.41
CA GLN A 481 -3.66 -17.91 -22.82
C GLN A 481 -2.50 -18.80 -23.30
N ALA A 482 -1.51 -19.08 -22.46
CA ALA A 482 -0.47 -20.07 -22.76
C ALA A 482 -1.05 -21.49 -22.85
N ALA A 483 -1.92 -21.86 -21.90
CA ALA A 483 -2.58 -23.18 -21.90
C ALA A 483 -3.48 -23.41 -23.14
N TYR A 484 -4.07 -22.35 -23.72
CA TYR A 484 -4.79 -22.46 -25.01
C TYR A 484 -3.88 -22.51 -26.24
N LEU A 485 -2.59 -22.15 -26.12
CA LEU A 485 -1.62 -22.22 -27.22
C LEU A 485 -0.84 -23.55 -27.26
N ASP A 486 -0.77 -24.28 -26.14
CA ASP A 486 -0.19 -25.63 -26.05
C ASP A 486 -1.12 -26.75 -26.59
N ILE A 487 -2.32 -26.43 -27.08
CA ILE A 487 -3.34 -27.40 -27.53
C ILE A 487 -3.50 -27.34 -29.07
N ASP A 488 -2.42 -27.60 -29.83
CA ASP A 488 -2.53 -27.94 -31.27
C ASP A 488 -1.39 -28.80 -31.85
N ASP A 489 -0.53 -29.43 -31.03
CA ASP A 489 0.58 -30.29 -31.52
C ASP A 489 0.13 -31.70 -31.98
N SER A 490 -1.18 -31.96 -32.05
CA SER A 490 -1.75 -33.31 -32.28
C SER A 490 -2.12 -33.62 -33.74
N ASP A 491 -2.41 -32.61 -34.56
CA ASP A 491 -2.94 -32.80 -35.93
C ASP A 491 -1.84 -33.00 -37.00
N LEU A 492 -0.57 -33.09 -36.60
CA LEU A 492 0.56 -33.43 -37.47
C LEU A 492 0.59 -34.93 -37.81
N HIS A 493 -0.36 -35.38 -38.64
CA HIS A 493 -0.43 -36.72 -39.22
C HIS A 493 0.75 -37.04 -40.17
N LEU A 494 1.92 -37.29 -39.60
CA LEU A 494 3.09 -37.82 -40.31
C LEU A 494 2.84 -39.27 -40.74
N THR A 495 2.43 -39.47 -41.99
CA THR A 495 2.32 -40.80 -42.59
C THR A 495 3.72 -41.44 -42.74
N PRO A 496 4.00 -42.60 -42.10
CA PRO A 496 5.33 -43.17 -42.10
C PRO A 496 5.63 -43.88 -43.43
N VAL A 497 6.38 -43.21 -44.32
CA VAL A 497 6.92 -43.83 -45.53
C VAL A 497 8.05 -44.78 -45.15
N LEU A 498 7.75 -46.08 -45.09
CA LEU A 498 8.73 -47.14 -44.89
C LEU A 498 9.79 -47.13 -46.00
N ARG A 499 11.05 -46.95 -45.62
CA ARG A 499 12.23 -47.32 -46.44
C ARG A 499 13.19 -48.17 -45.62
N SER A 500 13.48 -49.35 -46.15
CA SER A 500 14.38 -50.34 -45.55
C SER A 500 15.77 -50.28 -46.14
N SER A 501 16.81 -50.20 -45.29
CA SER A 501 18.16 -50.67 -45.63
C SER A 501 18.92 -51.04 -44.36
N SER A 502 19.42 -52.26 -44.31
CA SER A 502 20.09 -52.88 -43.16
C SER A 502 21.59 -52.57 -43.08
N SER A 503 22.18 -52.58 -41.88
CA SER A 503 23.17 -53.61 -41.49
C SER A 503 23.72 -53.48 -40.05
N ALA A 504 24.21 -54.62 -39.53
CA ALA A 504 25.18 -54.79 -38.43
C ALA A 504 24.82 -54.33 -36.99
N HIS A 505 24.44 -55.31 -36.15
CA HIS A 505 24.64 -55.25 -34.69
C HIS A 505 26.12 -55.45 -34.31
N VAL A 506 26.59 -54.81 -33.23
CA VAL A 506 27.60 -55.39 -32.31
C VAL A 506 27.33 -54.91 -30.87
N GLU A 507 27.03 -55.84 -29.97
CA GLU A 507 27.09 -55.72 -28.50
C GLU A 507 26.90 -57.14 -27.90
N PRO A 508 27.28 -57.43 -26.64
CA PRO A 508 28.33 -56.83 -25.78
C PRO A 508 29.37 -57.90 -25.35
N SER A 509 30.36 -57.55 -24.52
CA SER A 509 31.18 -58.55 -23.79
C SER A 509 31.83 -58.01 -22.51
N PRO A 510 31.55 -58.58 -21.32
CA PRO A 510 32.26 -58.28 -20.07
C PRO A 510 33.28 -59.38 -19.69
N TYR A 511 34.32 -59.03 -18.92
CA TYR A 511 34.79 -59.74 -17.72
C TYR A 511 36.03 -59.03 -17.12
N THR A 512 36.32 -59.24 -15.84
CA THR A 512 37.25 -58.43 -15.02
C THR A 512 38.23 -59.28 -14.22
N GLN A 513 39.37 -58.69 -13.81
CA GLN A 513 39.89 -58.75 -12.42
C GLN A 513 41.19 -57.94 -12.21
N ASN A 514 41.17 -56.99 -11.27
CA ASN A 514 42.02 -57.00 -10.06
C ASN A 514 41.61 -55.86 -9.08
N PRO A 515 41.94 -55.93 -7.77
CA PRO A 515 40.98 -55.48 -6.75
C PRO A 515 41.42 -54.38 -5.75
N VAL A 516 40.40 -53.66 -5.27
CA VAL A 516 40.12 -53.14 -3.91
C VAL A 516 41.27 -53.01 -2.88
N THR A 517 41.36 -51.82 -2.26
CA THR A 517 41.75 -51.63 -0.84
C THR A 517 40.79 -50.63 -0.16
N ILE A 518 40.51 -50.79 1.14
CA ILE A 518 39.45 -50.09 1.90
C ILE A 518 39.94 -49.67 3.32
N ILE A 519 39.58 -48.44 3.73
CA ILE A 519 39.22 -47.91 5.08
C ILE A 519 39.89 -48.56 6.32
N PRO A 520 40.67 -47.81 7.14
CA PRO A 520 40.13 -47.17 8.38
C PRO A 520 40.75 -45.79 8.71
N GLY A 521 40.32 -45.03 9.73
CA GLY A 521 39.24 -45.19 10.72
C GLY A 521 39.39 -44.13 11.86
N PRO A 522 38.35 -43.83 12.67
CA PRO A 522 38.31 -42.63 13.52
C PRO A 522 38.73 -42.81 15.00
N ALA A 523 38.85 -41.65 15.68
CA ALA A 523 38.95 -41.38 17.13
C ALA A 523 40.34 -41.11 17.73
N GLY A 524 40.42 -40.08 18.59
CA GLY A 524 41.61 -39.65 19.34
C GLY A 524 41.48 -38.22 19.87
N VAL A 525 41.31 -38.05 21.19
CA VAL A 525 41.16 -36.77 21.90
C VAL A 525 42.30 -36.62 22.93
N VAL A 526 42.40 -35.46 23.59
CA VAL A 526 43.22 -35.12 24.80
C VAL A 526 44.60 -34.50 24.48
N GLN A 527 45.15 -33.52 25.24
CA GLN A 527 44.64 -32.35 26.02
C GLN A 527 45.87 -31.60 26.59
N LEU A 528 45.75 -30.29 26.94
CA LEU A 528 46.67 -29.52 27.81
C LEU A 528 48.10 -29.27 27.21
N SER A 529 48.90 -28.28 27.66
CA SER A 529 48.76 -27.30 28.75
C SER A 529 49.68 -26.06 28.56
N ASN A 530 49.25 -24.92 29.12
CA ASN A 530 50.07 -23.81 29.68
C ASN A 530 50.96 -22.97 28.72
N SER A 531 51.28 -21.69 29.00
CA SER A 531 50.70 -20.65 29.88
C SER A 531 51.35 -19.29 29.58
N ILE A 532 50.65 -18.18 29.85
CA ILE A 532 51.06 -17.01 30.69
C ILE A 532 50.09 -15.84 30.47
N CYS A 533 49.76 -15.12 31.54
CA CYS A 533 48.83 -13.99 31.54
C CYS A 533 49.54 -12.64 31.37
N VAL A 534 48.87 -11.66 30.75
CA VAL A 534 48.89 -10.25 31.19
C VAL A 534 47.49 -9.64 30.97
N GLU A 535 46.86 -9.18 32.04
CA GLU A 535 46.07 -7.94 32.03
C GLU A 535 46.87 -6.89 32.82
N PRO A 536 46.80 -5.60 32.47
CA PRO A 536 45.75 -4.76 33.04
C PRO A 536 45.07 -3.82 32.02
N SER A 537 43.93 -3.25 32.45
CA SER A 537 43.20 -2.20 31.73
C SER A 537 43.88 -0.83 31.83
N SER A 538 43.61 0.06 30.87
CA SER A 538 42.94 1.36 31.13
C SER A 538 43.11 2.38 29.99
N SER A 539 42.22 3.38 30.01
CA SER A 539 42.28 4.68 29.30
C SER A 539 42.03 4.71 27.79
N THR A 540 41.25 5.71 27.39
CA THR A 540 40.88 6.08 26.02
C THR A 540 41.90 7.02 25.39
N THR A 541 42.26 6.84 24.11
CA THR A 541 42.49 7.99 23.19
C THR A 541 42.44 7.59 21.72
N ASN A 542 41.76 8.38 20.89
CA ASN A 542 41.85 8.36 19.43
C ASN A 542 42.38 9.72 18.95
N PRO A 543 43.43 9.74 18.10
CA PRO A 543 43.55 10.77 17.05
C PRO A 543 44.03 10.22 15.68
N VAL A 544 43.92 11.03 14.62
CA VAL A 544 44.07 10.66 13.18
C VAL A 544 44.49 11.89 12.34
N ARG A 545 44.98 11.85 11.08
CA ARG A 545 45.20 10.80 10.05
C ARG A 545 46.36 11.21 9.11
N ILE A 546 47.37 10.35 8.90
CA ILE A 546 48.42 10.43 7.85
C ILE A 546 48.67 8.98 7.37
N ILE A 547 48.82 8.58 6.10
CA ILE A 547 49.63 9.09 4.96
C ILE A 547 48.79 9.30 3.67
N PRO A 548 49.10 10.32 2.83
CA PRO A 548 48.51 10.50 1.49
C PRO A 548 49.24 9.75 0.36
N GLY A 549 48.56 9.50 -0.76
CA GLY A 549 49.11 8.90 -1.98
C GLY A 549 48.27 9.24 -3.22
N PRO A 550 48.46 8.57 -4.39
CA PRO A 550 47.72 8.86 -5.62
C PRO A 550 46.19 8.86 -5.48
N ALA A 551 45.66 8.01 -4.58
CA ALA A 551 44.26 7.94 -4.19
C ALA A 551 43.71 9.22 -3.50
N GLY A 552 44.53 10.24 -3.25
CA GLY A 552 44.11 11.49 -2.59
C GLY A 552 43.28 12.45 -3.45
N LEU A 553 43.08 12.16 -4.75
CA LEU A 553 42.20 12.84 -5.74
C LEU A 553 42.59 12.48 -7.19
N VAL A 554 43.81 11.97 -7.43
CA VAL A 554 44.63 12.35 -8.61
C VAL A 554 44.76 13.89 -8.66
N GLN A 555 45.46 14.44 -7.65
CA GLN A 555 45.16 15.76 -7.07
C GLN A 555 44.97 16.93 -8.07
N ARG A 556 43.75 17.48 -8.06
CA ARG A 556 43.28 18.70 -8.77
C ARG A 556 43.26 18.66 -10.31
N ALA A 557 43.72 17.61 -10.97
CA ALA A 557 43.68 17.51 -12.44
C ALA A 557 42.68 16.42 -12.88
N LYS A 558 41.58 16.72 -13.58
CA LYS A 558 41.08 17.99 -14.13
C LYS A 558 39.87 18.54 -13.34
N LEU A 559 40.10 19.24 -12.23
CA LEU A 559 39.09 20.20 -11.77
C LEU A 559 39.03 21.38 -12.76
N LEU A 560 37.82 21.80 -13.12
CA LEU A 560 37.51 23.10 -13.74
C LEU A 560 38.10 23.40 -15.14
N LYS A 561 38.75 22.44 -15.81
CA LYS A 561 39.31 22.64 -17.16
C LYS A 561 38.65 21.78 -18.25
N GLU A 562 37.71 22.30 -19.05
CA GLU A 562 37.34 23.73 -19.24
C GLU A 562 35.84 24.02 -19.41
N ASN A 563 35.37 25.01 -18.62
CA ASN A 563 34.26 25.94 -18.88
C ASN A 563 32.80 25.45 -18.94
N VAL A 564 32.11 25.53 -17.80
CA VAL A 564 31.04 26.55 -17.63
C VAL A 564 31.28 27.28 -16.30
N PHE A 565 31.05 28.60 -16.25
CA PHE A 565 31.20 29.45 -15.06
C PHE A 565 29.95 29.33 -14.15
N ILE A 566 30.02 29.58 -12.83
CA ILE A 566 30.03 30.91 -12.21
C ILE A 566 30.71 30.87 -10.81
N LEU A 567 31.14 32.05 -10.33
CA LEU A 567 31.92 32.26 -9.10
C LEU A 567 31.06 32.74 -7.93
N ASP A 568 31.52 32.47 -6.70
CA ASP A 568 31.28 33.27 -5.48
C ASP A 568 32.49 33.07 -4.52
N PRO A 569 32.82 33.96 -3.57
CA PRO A 569 34.13 34.64 -3.67
C PRO A 569 35.20 34.26 -2.64
N ASP A 570 34.88 33.51 -1.58
CA ASP A 570 35.73 33.39 -0.38
C ASP A 570 36.63 32.13 -0.30
N GLY A 571 36.70 31.33 -1.37
CA GLY A 571 37.87 30.45 -1.66
C GLY A 571 38.22 29.32 -0.68
N ALA A 572 37.33 28.93 0.24
CA ALA A 572 37.58 27.87 1.23
C ALA A 572 37.54 26.43 0.64
N LEU A 573 38.25 25.49 1.28
CA LEU A 573 38.30 24.07 0.89
C LEU A 573 37.20 23.25 1.58
N ILE A 574 36.30 22.68 0.79
CA ILE A 574 35.24 21.75 1.23
C ILE A 574 35.80 20.34 1.51
N LEU A 575 35.23 19.63 2.49
CA LEU A 575 35.63 18.26 2.85
C LEU A 575 34.91 17.21 1.98
N THR A 576 35.58 16.06 1.76
CA THR A 576 35.12 14.99 0.86
C THR A 576 33.71 14.46 1.19
N GLN A 577 33.28 14.53 2.45
CA GLN A 577 31.95 14.08 2.87
C GLN A 577 30.83 15.07 2.51
N GLU A 578 31.10 16.39 2.54
CA GLU A 578 30.14 17.41 2.08
C GLU A 578 29.93 17.33 0.56
N TYR A 579 30.99 17.04 -0.20
CA TYR A 579 30.88 16.81 -1.65
C TYR A 579 30.03 15.58 -1.98
N MET A 580 30.24 14.46 -1.28
CA MET A 580 29.40 13.27 -1.39
C MET A 580 27.94 13.56 -1.04
N GLN A 581 27.70 14.46 -0.07
CA GLN A 581 26.35 14.85 0.33
C GLN A 581 25.64 15.69 -0.74
N LYS A 582 26.33 16.64 -1.38
CA LYS A 582 25.80 17.38 -2.54
C LYS A 582 25.51 16.50 -3.75
N VAL A 583 26.40 15.55 -4.08
CA VAL A 583 26.14 14.62 -5.19
C VAL A 583 24.90 13.77 -4.94
N VAL A 584 24.53 13.49 -3.68
CA VAL A 584 23.28 12.81 -3.32
C VAL A 584 22.05 13.74 -3.39
N GLU A 585 22.24 15.07 -3.26
CA GLU A 585 21.17 16.07 -3.44
C GLU A 585 20.86 16.30 -4.94
N ASP A 586 21.86 16.22 -5.83
CA ASP A 586 21.73 16.46 -7.28
C ASP A 586 21.28 15.23 -8.11
N VAL A 587 21.08 14.04 -7.54
CA VAL A 587 20.62 12.81 -8.28
C VAL A 587 19.18 12.94 -8.82
N GLY A 588 18.50 14.05 -8.55
CA GLY A 588 17.10 14.27 -8.93
C GLY A 588 16.83 14.48 -10.43
N GLU A 589 17.85 14.78 -11.25
CA GLU A 589 17.64 15.27 -12.62
C GLU A 589 18.20 14.39 -13.77
N ASP A 590 18.93 13.30 -13.47
CA ASP A 590 19.50 12.42 -14.52
C ASP A 590 18.76 11.06 -14.61
N ALA A 591 18.44 10.64 -15.83
CA ALA A 591 17.56 9.50 -16.10
C ALA A 591 18.30 8.15 -16.02
N ASP A 592 19.53 8.09 -16.52
CA ASP A 592 20.22 6.81 -16.75
C ASP A 592 20.74 6.16 -15.45
N PHE A 593 20.88 6.94 -14.38
CA PHE A 593 21.34 6.47 -13.07
C PHE A 593 20.26 5.78 -12.21
N ASN A 594 18.99 5.86 -12.58
CA ASN A 594 17.87 5.51 -11.70
C ASN A 594 17.51 4.00 -11.62
N SER A 595 18.31 3.08 -12.21
CA SER A 595 18.03 1.63 -12.15
C SER A 595 19.23 0.67 -12.16
N GLY A 596 20.47 1.16 -12.02
CA GLY A 596 21.69 0.34 -12.12
C GLY A 596 22.50 0.24 -10.81
N LEU A 597 23.04 -0.94 -10.53
CA LEU A 597 24.14 -1.12 -9.56
C LEU A 597 25.48 -0.87 -10.26
N VAL A 598 26.26 0.09 -9.78
CA VAL A 598 27.58 0.44 -10.34
C VAL A 598 28.68 -0.29 -9.56
N ALA A 599 29.50 -1.08 -10.26
CA ALA A 599 30.60 -1.84 -9.66
C ALA A 599 31.91 -1.69 -10.44
N ILE A 600 33.05 -1.70 -9.73
CA ILE A 600 34.39 -1.57 -10.31
C ILE A 600 35.12 -2.91 -10.27
N VAL A 601 35.68 -3.34 -11.39
CA VAL A 601 36.54 -4.53 -11.49
C VAL A 601 37.87 -4.29 -10.77
N LYS A 602 38.19 -5.12 -9.78
CA LYS A 602 39.45 -5.09 -9.01
C LYS A 602 40.43 -6.20 -9.37
N SER A 603 39.96 -7.27 -10.00
CA SER A 603 40.79 -8.25 -10.71
C SER A 603 39.91 -9.00 -11.70
N CYS A 604 40.51 -9.48 -12.80
CA CYS A 604 39.87 -10.38 -13.75
C CYS A 604 40.90 -11.44 -14.21
N SER A 605 40.54 -12.72 -14.20
CA SER A 605 41.41 -13.81 -14.67
C SER A 605 40.60 -14.96 -15.32
N PRO A 606 40.95 -15.41 -16.54
CA PRO A 606 40.29 -16.54 -17.18
C PRO A 606 40.50 -17.85 -16.38
N ASN A 607 39.49 -18.72 -16.39
CA ASN A 607 39.58 -20.08 -15.88
C ASN A 607 39.85 -21.08 -17.03
N ALA A 608 40.11 -22.35 -16.69
CA ALA A 608 40.40 -23.41 -17.67
C ALA A 608 39.17 -23.94 -18.43
N LEU A 609 37.99 -23.34 -18.25
CA LEU A 609 36.72 -23.69 -18.89
C LEU A 609 36.20 -22.57 -19.83
N GLY A 610 36.86 -21.41 -19.86
CA GLY A 610 36.50 -20.24 -20.67
C GLY A 610 35.74 -19.14 -19.91
N ASP A 611 35.42 -19.34 -18.62
CA ASP A 611 34.78 -18.30 -17.80
C ASP A 611 35.81 -17.32 -17.22
N LEU A 612 35.35 -16.13 -16.83
CA LEU A 612 36.19 -15.08 -16.25
C LEU A 612 35.93 -14.95 -14.74
N ASN A 613 36.92 -15.25 -13.90
CA ASN A 613 36.84 -14.95 -12.47
C ASN A 613 37.06 -13.45 -12.24
N VAL A 614 36.17 -12.79 -11.50
CA VAL A 614 36.16 -11.33 -11.32
C VAL A 614 35.99 -10.96 -9.86
N THR A 615 36.81 -10.02 -9.37
CA THR A 615 36.55 -9.30 -8.12
C THR A 615 35.82 -8.00 -8.44
N LEU A 616 34.61 -7.81 -7.92
CA LEU A 616 33.84 -6.57 -8.04
C LEU A 616 33.83 -5.80 -6.72
N LYS A 617 33.84 -4.47 -6.81
CA LYS A 617 33.71 -3.56 -5.65
C LYS A 617 32.73 -2.42 -5.91
N ASP A 618 31.81 -2.23 -4.98
CA ASP A 618 30.79 -1.18 -4.95
C ASP A 618 30.89 -0.39 -3.62
N LEU A 619 29.78 0.22 -3.18
CA LEU A 619 29.66 0.90 -1.89
C LEU A 619 29.34 -0.06 -0.72
N SER A 620 28.70 -1.21 -0.97
CA SER A 620 28.31 -2.16 0.08
C SER A 620 29.43 -3.12 0.50
N GLY A 621 30.35 -3.48 -0.40
CA GLY A 621 31.43 -4.40 -0.05
C GLY A 621 32.45 -4.69 -1.15
N THR A 622 32.85 -5.95 -1.24
CA THR A 622 33.74 -6.48 -2.29
C THR A 622 33.41 -7.96 -2.45
N VAL A 623 33.15 -8.38 -3.69
CA VAL A 623 32.49 -9.64 -4.05
C VAL A 623 33.36 -10.37 -5.08
N LEU A 624 33.43 -11.70 -4.98
CA LEU A 624 34.36 -12.55 -5.73
C LEU A 624 33.60 -13.64 -6.48
N GLU A 625 33.48 -13.52 -7.80
CA GLU A 625 32.51 -14.26 -8.61
C GLU A 625 33.13 -14.79 -9.92
N THR A 626 32.35 -15.57 -10.69
CA THR A 626 32.75 -16.08 -12.02
C THR A 626 31.69 -15.72 -13.07
N ILE A 627 32.08 -14.95 -14.09
CA ILE A 627 31.26 -14.59 -15.24
C ILE A 627 31.36 -15.71 -16.28
N HIS A 628 30.27 -16.45 -16.48
CA HIS A 628 30.20 -17.61 -17.37
C HIS A 628 30.42 -17.22 -18.85
N TYR A 629 31.21 -18.01 -19.59
CA TYR A 629 31.72 -17.66 -20.93
C TYR A 629 30.66 -17.13 -21.92
N LYS A 630 29.45 -17.70 -21.92
CA LYS A 630 28.34 -17.27 -22.80
C LYS A 630 27.94 -15.78 -22.65
N VAL A 631 28.19 -15.17 -21.49
CA VAL A 631 27.91 -13.73 -21.26
C VAL A 631 28.96 -12.85 -21.98
N LEU A 632 30.20 -13.33 -22.05
CA LEU A 632 31.30 -12.64 -22.75
C LEU A 632 31.12 -12.73 -24.28
N ASP A 633 30.70 -13.91 -24.76
CA ASP A 633 30.49 -14.24 -26.17
C ASP A 633 29.29 -13.49 -26.78
N VAL A 634 28.12 -13.55 -26.14
CA VAL A 634 26.88 -12.91 -26.65
C VAL A 634 26.96 -11.37 -26.63
N GLY A 635 27.69 -10.78 -25.68
CA GLY A 635 27.80 -9.33 -25.52
C GLY A 635 29.07 -8.69 -26.12
N SER A 636 30.00 -9.48 -26.66
CA SER A 636 31.36 -9.02 -27.06
C SER A 636 32.23 -8.43 -25.91
N TYR A 637 31.76 -8.46 -24.66
CA TYR A 637 32.37 -7.80 -23.50
C TYR A 637 33.71 -8.39 -23.03
N GLU A 638 34.18 -9.49 -23.63
CA GLU A 638 35.45 -10.16 -23.30
C GLU A 638 36.66 -9.19 -23.34
N LYS A 639 36.61 -8.17 -24.20
CA LYS A 639 37.67 -7.16 -24.35
C LYS A 639 37.45 -5.89 -23.53
N ASP A 640 36.31 -5.80 -22.84
CA ASP A 640 35.87 -4.62 -22.10
C ASP A 640 36.04 -4.79 -20.59
N ILE A 641 35.74 -6.00 -20.09
CA ILE A 641 35.85 -6.36 -18.67
C ILE A 641 37.33 -6.54 -18.29
N THR A 642 37.96 -5.42 -17.96
CA THR A 642 39.38 -5.28 -17.62
C THR A 642 39.55 -4.76 -16.20
N VAL A 643 40.74 -4.89 -15.60
CA VAL A 643 40.99 -4.34 -14.26
C VAL A 643 40.86 -2.82 -14.29
N GLU A 644 40.11 -2.27 -13.32
CA GLU A 644 39.65 -0.87 -13.23
C GLU A 644 38.50 -0.47 -14.19
N ALA A 645 37.93 -1.40 -14.97
CA ALA A 645 36.68 -1.14 -15.70
C ALA A 645 35.50 -0.89 -14.74
N VAL A 646 34.55 -0.06 -15.18
CA VAL A 646 33.29 0.22 -14.48
C VAL A 646 32.15 -0.51 -15.19
N MET A 647 31.34 -1.23 -14.43
CA MET A 647 30.18 -1.98 -14.95
C MET A 647 28.88 -1.40 -14.39
N ILE A 648 27.89 -1.16 -15.26
CA ILE A 648 26.51 -0.88 -14.86
C ILE A 648 25.72 -2.19 -14.97
N LEU A 649 25.11 -2.61 -13.86
CA LEU A 649 24.46 -3.90 -13.70
C LEU A 649 22.97 -3.72 -13.38
N ALA A 650 22.09 -4.39 -14.11
CA ALA A 650 20.64 -4.38 -13.88
C ALA A 650 20.11 -5.80 -13.61
N ASN A 651 18.90 -5.87 -13.06
CA ASN A 651 18.18 -7.12 -12.75
C ASN A 651 19.01 -8.15 -11.94
N VAL A 652 19.88 -7.64 -11.06
CA VAL A 652 20.72 -8.45 -10.16
C VAL A 652 19.84 -9.33 -9.27
N SER A 653 19.96 -10.65 -9.42
CA SER A 653 19.16 -11.64 -8.70
C SER A 653 20.07 -12.72 -8.07
N VAL A 654 19.84 -13.00 -6.78
CA VAL A 654 20.68 -13.91 -5.99
C VAL A 654 20.04 -15.29 -5.91
N PHE A 655 20.67 -16.30 -6.52
CA PHE A 655 20.26 -17.70 -6.42
C PHE A 655 21.14 -18.43 -5.39
N THR A 656 20.54 -18.93 -4.32
CA THR A 656 21.28 -19.60 -3.21
C THR A 656 20.81 -21.05 -3.06
N PRO A 657 21.33 -22.00 -3.86
CA PRO A 657 20.91 -23.40 -3.79
C PRO A 657 21.44 -24.13 -2.55
N LYS A 658 22.47 -23.61 -1.86
CA LYS A 658 22.98 -24.10 -0.57
C LYS A 658 23.53 -22.93 0.27
N PRO A 659 23.47 -22.98 1.62
CA PRO A 659 23.92 -21.88 2.49
C PRO A 659 25.39 -21.46 2.36
N SER A 660 26.22 -22.24 1.68
CA SER A 660 27.64 -21.96 1.43
C SER A 660 27.97 -21.64 -0.03
N LYS A 661 26.96 -21.46 -0.89
CA LYS A 661 27.11 -21.04 -2.29
C LYS A 661 25.95 -20.15 -2.73
N HIS A 662 26.27 -18.89 -2.97
CA HIS A 662 25.44 -17.96 -3.72
C HIS A 662 25.89 -17.97 -5.19
N TYR A 663 24.96 -17.61 -6.07
CA TYR A 663 25.20 -17.39 -7.49
C TYR A 663 24.45 -16.12 -7.88
N LEU A 664 25.13 -15.19 -8.54
CA LEU A 664 24.52 -13.95 -9.03
C LEU A 664 24.13 -14.12 -10.50
N ASN A 665 22.84 -13.95 -10.79
CA ASN A 665 22.32 -13.82 -12.15
C ASN A 665 22.11 -12.32 -12.41
N ILE A 666 22.83 -11.77 -13.40
CA ILE A 666 22.98 -10.32 -13.63
C ILE A 666 22.87 -10.03 -15.12
N ASN A 667 22.11 -9.00 -15.49
CA ASN A 667 22.21 -8.40 -16.81
C ASN A 667 23.26 -7.27 -16.77
N VAL A 668 24.35 -7.43 -17.51
CA VAL A 668 25.30 -6.34 -17.75
C VAL A 668 24.66 -5.37 -18.74
N VAL A 669 24.47 -4.12 -18.32
CA VAL A 669 23.89 -3.05 -19.17
C VAL A 669 24.99 -2.42 -20.00
N GLU A 670 26.10 -2.04 -19.34
CA GLU A 670 27.21 -1.33 -19.99
C GLU A 670 28.53 -1.60 -19.24
N VAL A 671 29.65 -1.55 -19.97
CA VAL A 671 31.01 -1.72 -19.44
C VAL A 671 31.93 -0.64 -20.00
N PHE A 672 32.39 0.26 -19.13
CA PHE A 672 33.35 1.30 -19.50
C PHE A 672 34.77 0.80 -19.29
N ARG A 673 35.53 0.67 -20.39
CA ARG A 673 36.99 0.46 -20.30
C ARG A 673 37.67 1.70 -19.75
N LYS A 674 38.81 1.47 -19.12
CA LYS A 674 39.78 2.47 -18.66
C LYS A 674 40.17 3.53 -19.69
N ASP A 675 40.17 3.17 -20.98
CA ASP A 675 40.74 3.99 -22.06
C ASP A 675 39.70 4.62 -23.02
N THR A 676 38.41 4.29 -22.92
CA THR A 676 37.38 4.69 -23.92
C THR A 676 36.73 6.05 -23.63
N VAL A 677 37.53 7.08 -23.35
CA VAL A 677 37.06 8.48 -23.34
C VAL A 677 37.80 9.27 -24.42
N SER A 678 37.41 9.03 -25.67
CA SER A 678 37.80 9.88 -26.80
C SER A 678 37.07 11.22 -26.70
N LEU A 679 37.82 12.29 -26.44
CA LEU A 679 37.30 13.66 -26.38
C LEU A 679 36.68 14.08 -27.72
N ALA A 680 35.40 14.45 -27.68
CA ALA A 680 34.63 15.13 -28.73
C ALA A 680 33.72 16.17 -28.05
#